data_AF-A0A432RT21-F1
#
_entry.id   AF-A0A432RT21-F1
#
_cell.length_a   1.000
_cell.length_b   1.000
_cell.length_c   1.000
_cell.angle_alpha   90.00
_cell.angle_beta   90.00
_cell.angle_gamma   90.00
#
_symmetry.space_group_name_H-M   'P 1'
#
loop_
_entity.id
_entity.type
_entity.pdbx_description
1 polymer ?
#
loop_
_entity_poly.entity_id
_entity_poly.type
_entity_poly.pdbx_seq_one_letter_code
_entity_poly.pdbx_strand_id
1 'polypeptide(L)'
;MIRRLSRMKKRTSNSGVPVRLIFSGTIIISMLVLAAALTLCSYLYARISLTQQVEQTAHQTTLSLEKQIGHVTSTAQQSVQLLALNDITSMTSTEERLQRIPMLANMMTMNHILSAVYVGYEDGDFFLLRSLENERARERLSAPLTAQYLLQAIDRDPEGRILSKVWGFYDAQFNPIQKDISSDDYAYDPRSRPWYQSAQQSDTLILTSPYVFFTTEEIGATFALRDQKHGAVVGVDASINDLSGFMHALAPSKSVEMALIDQNHWILGHSNPEISLIEHDPRLDAPALRTTLQLANSAFAKLLEQPQRSQHLIAYQANNEDWYGISLPVFQSESQQWQFLYTIPKTALLRNVHANLLNQLLLSLAVISILMIFGWLVGRSISKPLHQLSQEVSALAAFDFSRKIRVSSPVKEINILSSLTDRMALTIHNFQSITDKLAHDPNLERMLEQVSDHLQAITASKAGAVYLFNTESQVMELATQTNLNCPSLIACQSNQWADLEITLNTSLSAEHEHLFLTPLIDRDSKILGVLVLQLPENALANKKSFRRFMDEVSGAAAAAISTRRQFESQQALLDGIIRLLADAIDAKSPYTSGHCERVPELAKLLADAAERSQDGELAQFSMTEYQRREFHIAAWLHDCGKITSPVHVVDKATKLETIYNRIHEVRTRFEVLWRDAEIDYLSGCLNGQSEAALRQKKHARQEQLQSDFAFVAQTNIGGEFMKASDIERLNRIAEQEWMRHFSNRIGLSQEEEQHLPHYPENLPRREPLLANKPEHIENWGERRPPVEFDHPENIWGFDMQLPAQAYNKGELYNLSVKRGTLTEEERFVIQDHMVQTIKMLSSLPFPEELKNVPNIAGNHHEQLDGTGYPRGLKREQLSIQDRILAIADVFEALTAADRPYKVAKTLSESLQILAFMVKDEHLDGALFKLFVDSKAYLDYAKRHLKPEQIDPINPQWLFEIAGLTDTEPMIS
;
A
#
# COMPACT_ATOMS: atom_id res chain seq x y z
N MET A 1 28.29 7.08 33.77
CA MET A 1 27.97 8.38 33.13
C MET A 1 28.70 8.51 31.78
N ILE A 2 28.47 7.60 30.82
CA ILE A 2 28.79 7.73 29.37
C ILE A 2 27.80 6.79 28.67
N ARG A 3 26.65 7.31 28.24
CA ARG A 3 25.69 6.66 27.33
C ARG A 3 24.66 7.70 26.88
N ARG A 4 25.11 8.69 26.12
CA ARG A 4 24.27 9.62 25.35
C ARG A 4 25.23 10.42 24.47
N LEU A 5 25.44 9.96 23.24
CA LEU A 5 25.92 10.73 22.08
C LEU A 5 26.24 9.75 20.95
N SER A 6 25.21 9.17 20.33
CA SER A 6 25.28 8.57 18.98
C SER A 6 23.88 8.14 18.56
N ARG A 7 23.11 9.10 18.02
CA ARG A 7 21.96 8.87 17.13
C ARG A 7 21.45 10.21 16.60
N MET A 8 22.29 10.93 15.85
CA MET A 8 21.81 11.92 14.90
C MET A 8 21.42 11.19 13.61
N LYS A 9 20.23 10.56 13.62
CA LYS A 9 19.52 10.24 12.38
C LYS A 9 18.92 11.57 11.90
N LYS A 10 19.43 12.09 10.77
CA LYS A 10 18.77 13.12 9.97
C LYS A 10 17.33 12.65 9.69
N ARG A 11 16.36 13.15 10.47
CA ARG A 11 14.95 13.17 10.08
C ARG A 11 14.84 14.25 9.01
N THR A 12 14.67 13.85 7.76
CA THR A 12 14.08 14.74 6.76
C THR A 12 12.69 15.11 7.28
N SER A 13 12.56 16.38 7.62
CA SER A 13 11.34 16.98 8.15
C SER A 13 10.31 17.01 7.02
N ASN A 14 9.31 16.12 7.07
CA ASN A 14 8.05 16.29 6.35
C ASN A 14 7.25 17.40 7.06
N SER A 15 7.67 18.66 6.90
CA SER A 15 6.94 19.83 7.39
C SER A 15 5.93 20.28 6.34
N GLY A 16 4.80 19.59 6.29
CA GLY A 16 3.63 20.01 5.53
C GLY A 16 2.42 20.04 6.46
N VAL A 17 1.63 21.11 6.43
CA VAL A 17 0.35 21.14 7.15
C VAL A 17 -0.57 20.09 6.53
N PRO A 18 -1.17 19.18 7.32
CA PRO A 18 -2.11 18.19 6.82
C PRO A 18 -3.17 18.84 5.93
N VAL A 19 -3.38 18.28 4.73
CA VAL A 19 -4.38 18.75 3.76
C VAL A 19 -5.76 18.93 4.42
N ARG A 20 -6.09 18.08 5.41
CA ARG A 20 -7.29 18.20 6.26
C ARG A 20 -7.43 19.56 6.94
N LEU A 21 -6.35 20.08 7.53
CA LEU A 21 -6.35 21.34 8.29
C LEU A 21 -6.43 22.54 7.35
N ILE A 22 -5.81 22.45 6.17
CA ILE A 22 -5.90 23.49 5.14
C ILE A 22 -7.33 23.58 4.60
N PHE A 23 -7.90 22.48 4.10
CA PHE A 23 -9.24 22.50 3.51
C PHE A 23 -10.35 22.78 4.53
N SER A 24 -10.29 22.16 5.72
CA SER A 24 -11.30 22.43 6.76
C SER A 24 -11.14 23.85 7.30
N GLY A 25 -9.91 24.34 7.45
CA GLY A 25 -9.62 25.69 7.92
C GLY A 25 -10.07 26.77 6.95
N THR A 26 -9.80 26.63 5.64
CA THR A 26 -10.22 27.62 4.62
C THR A 26 -11.74 27.66 4.47
N ILE A 27 -12.42 26.51 4.55
CA ILE A 27 -13.89 26.45 4.49
C ILE A 27 -14.49 27.11 5.74
N ILE A 28 -13.97 26.80 6.94
CA ILE A 28 -14.47 27.39 8.19
C ILE A 28 -14.21 28.90 8.23
N ILE A 29 -13.02 29.36 7.84
CA ILE A 29 -12.68 30.80 7.84
C ILE A 29 -13.54 31.55 6.83
N SER A 30 -13.74 31.03 5.61
CA SER A 30 -14.59 31.68 4.61
C SER A 30 -16.06 31.75 5.05
N MET A 31 -16.56 30.71 5.72
CA MET A 31 -17.91 30.70 6.30
C MET A 31 -18.07 31.67 7.48
N LEU A 32 -17.05 31.82 8.33
CA LEU A 32 -17.06 32.79 9.44
C LEU A 32 -17.04 34.23 8.93
N VAL A 33 -16.25 34.52 7.89
CA VAL A 33 -16.22 35.84 7.25
C VAL A 33 -17.59 36.17 6.64
N LEU A 34 -18.22 35.21 5.97
CA LEU A 34 -19.57 35.38 5.40
C LEU A 34 -20.62 35.63 6.50
N ALA A 35 -20.57 34.88 7.59
CA ALA A 35 -21.48 35.06 8.72
C ALA A 35 -21.31 36.44 9.39
N ALA A 36 -20.06 36.89 9.58
CA ALA A 36 -19.77 38.21 10.13
C ALA A 36 -20.26 39.33 9.20
N ALA A 37 -20.07 39.19 7.88
CA ALA A 37 -20.56 40.15 6.89
C ALA A 37 -22.09 40.23 6.87
N LEU A 38 -22.79 39.10 6.92
CA LEU A 38 -24.26 39.06 6.97
C LEU A 38 -24.79 39.70 8.26
N THR A 39 -24.16 39.42 9.40
CA THR A 39 -24.56 39.98 10.70
C THR A 39 -24.32 41.49 10.73
N LEU A 40 -23.19 41.97 10.19
CA LEU A 40 -22.88 43.40 10.08
C LEU A 40 -23.85 44.11 9.12
N CYS A 41 -24.16 43.54 7.96
CA CYS A 41 -25.16 44.07 7.03
C CYS A 41 -26.54 44.16 7.69
N SER A 42 -26.95 43.12 8.43
CA SER A 42 -28.24 43.11 9.14
C SER A 42 -28.30 44.20 10.21
N TYR A 43 -27.22 44.39 10.98
CA TYR A 43 -27.11 45.46 11.98
C TYR A 43 -27.16 46.86 11.36
N LEU A 44 -26.43 47.09 10.28
CA LEU A 44 -26.44 48.37 9.56
C LEU A 44 -27.82 48.68 8.98
N TYR A 45 -28.51 47.67 8.43
CA TYR A 45 -29.87 47.81 7.91
C TYR A 45 -30.89 48.14 9.02
N ALA A 46 -30.81 47.45 10.17
CA ALA A 46 -31.68 47.72 11.31
C ALA A 46 -31.51 49.15 11.85
N ARG A 47 -30.28 49.67 11.88
CA ARG A 47 -30.00 51.04 12.34
C ARG A 47 -30.59 52.11 11.43
N ILE A 48 -30.54 51.92 10.11
CA ILE A 48 -31.06 52.89 9.13
C ILE A 48 -32.59 52.89 9.13
N SER A 49 -33.23 51.71 9.16
CA SER A 49 -34.69 51.57 9.07
C SER A 49 -35.43 52.13 10.29
N LEU A 50 -34.81 52.08 11.47
CA LEU A 50 -35.40 52.49 12.74
C LEU A 50 -35.94 53.92 12.75
N THR A 51 -35.13 54.88 12.28
CA THR A 51 -35.47 56.31 12.37
C THR A 51 -36.60 56.68 11.40
N GLN A 52 -36.59 56.09 10.20
CA GLN A 52 -37.62 56.30 9.19
C GLN A 52 -38.96 55.67 9.59
N GLN A 53 -38.93 54.47 10.19
CA GLN A 53 -40.15 53.80 10.66
C GLN A 53 -40.83 54.57 11.79
N VAL A 54 -40.07 55.15 12.72
CA VAL A 54 -40.62 55.96 13.82
C VAL A 54 -41.33 57.20 13.30
N GLU A 55 -40.71 57.93 12.37
CA GLU A 55 -41.28 59.14 11.78
C GLU A 55 -42.56 58.84 10.96
N GLN A 56 -42.54 57.79 10.14
CA GLN A 56 -43.70 57.36 9.37
C GLN A 56 -44.87 56.94 10.26
N THR A 57 -44.59 56.17 11.32
CA THR A 57 -45.63 55.69 12.25
C THR A 57 -46.30 56.84 12.99
N ALA A 58 -45.51 57.80 13.46
CA ALA A 58 -46.03 58.98 14.17
C ALA A 58 -46.84 59.90 13.24
N HIS A 59 -46.42 60.08 11.98
CA HIS A 59 -47.17 60.86 11.00
C HIS A 59 -48.51 60.20 10.63
N GLN A 60 -48.54 58.88 10.39
CA GLN A 60 -49.78 58.14 10.12
C GLN A 60 -50.75 58.20 11.31
N THR A 61 -50.25 58.06 12.53
CA THR A 61 -51.06 58.13 13.76
C THR A 61 -51.68 59.53 13.92
N THR A 62 -50.90 60.58 13.68
CA THR A 62 -51.37 61.97 13.70
C THR A 62 -52.52 62.20 12.71
N LEU A 63 -52.34 61.82 11.44
CA LEU A 63 -53.36 62.00 10.40
C LEU A 63 -54.66 61.25 10.70
N SER A 64 -54.56 60.09 11.34
CA SER A 64 -55.74 59.33 11.77
C SER A 64 -56.51 60.06 12.88
N LEU A 65 -55.79 60.61 13.87
CA LEU A 65 -56.39 61.35 14.99
C LEU A 65 -57.06 62.64 14.53
N GLU A 66 -56.42 63.40 13.62
CA GLU A 66 -56.99 64.60 13.02
C GLU A 66 -58.35 64.32 12.37
N LYS A 67 -58.44 63.24 11.57
CA LYS A 67 -59.68 62.82 10.91
C LYS A 67 -60.76 62.43 11.90
N GLN A 68 -60.41 61.71 12.97
CA GLN A 68 -61.37 61.27 13.98
C GLN A 68 -61.96 62.45 14.75
N ILE A 69 -61.13 63.40 15.18
CA ILE A 69 -61.61 64.60 15.89
C ILE A 69 -62.49 65.46 14.97
N GLY A 70 -62.04 65.70 13.74
CA GLY A 70 -62.81 66.47 12.76
C GLY A 70 -64.17 65.83 12.41
N HIS A 71 -64.27 64.49 12.42
CA HIS A 71 -65.54 63.81 12.19
C HIS A 71 -66.54 64.07 13.32
N VAL A 72 -66.08 64.08 14.57
CA VAL A 72 -66.98 64.27 15.71
C VAL A 72 -67.50 65.71 15.81
N THR A 73 -66.62 66.69 15.60
CA THR A 73 -67.03 68.11 15.57
C THR A 73 -68.00 68.39 14.42
N SER A 74 -67.72 67.88 13.21
CA SER A 74 -68.60 68.12 12.06
C SER A 74 -69.96 67.44 12.20
N THR A 75 -70.02 66.25 12.80
CA THR A 75 -71.28 65.55 13.11
C THR A 75 -72.14 66.34 14.10
N ALA A 76 -71.55 66.97 15.10
CA ALA A 76 -72.27 67.85 16.03
C ALA A 76 -72.83 69.09 15.32
N GLN A 77 -72.05 69.73 14.45
CA GLN A 77 -72.50 70.90 13.66
C GLN A 77 -73.68 70.56 12.75
N GLN A 78 -73.61 69.42 12.04
CA GLN A 78 -74.68 68.95 11.16
C GLN A 78 -75.95 68.62 11.93
N SER A 79 -75.84 68.10 13.15
CA SER A 79 -76.98 67.79 14.02
C SER A 79 -77.78 69.06 14.35
N VAL A 80 -77.09 70.15 14.73
CA VAL A 80 -77.75 71.43 15.05
C VAL A 80 -78.41 72.04 13.82
N GLN A 81 -77.74 71.98 12.66
CA GLN A 81 -78.28 72.47 11.39
C GLN A 81 -79.55 71.72 10.95
N LEU A 82 -79.55 70.38 11.06
CA LEU A 82 -80.73 69.57 10.74
C LEU A 82 -81.90 69.85 11.68
N LEU A 83 -81.61 70.08 12.96
CA LEU A 83 -82.64 70.34 13.95
C LEU A 83 -83.28 71.73 13.76
N ALA A 84 -82.50 72.73 13.35
CA ALA A 84 -83.01 74.06 13.01
C ALA A 84 -83.88 74.08 11.73
N LEU A 85 -83.79 73.05 10.88
CA LEU A 85 -84.62 72.88 9.67
C LEU A 85 -85.90 72.06 9.90
N ASN A 86 -86.08 71.51 11.11
CA ASN A 86 -87.20 70.62 11.43
C ASN A 86 -88.38 71.40 12.04
N ASP A 87 -89.58 70.86 11.93
CA ASP A 87 -90.82 71.49 12.41
C ASP A 87 -90.85 71.70 13.94
N ILE A 88 -89.89 71.15 14.69
CA ILE A 88 -89.82 71.38 16.14
C ILE A 88 -89.69 72.86 16.48
N THR A 89 -89.09 73.69 15.60
CA THR A 89 -88.91 75.13 15.82
C THR A 89 -90.22 75.93 15.66
N SER A 90 -91.26 75.35 15.06
CA SER A 90 -92.57 75.98 14.86
C SER A 90 -93.68 75.42 15.76
N MET A 91 -93.42 74.36 16.53
CA MET A 91 -94.38 73.74 17.45
C MET A 91 -94.68 74.63 18.67
N THR A 92 -95.96 74.80 18.98
CA THR A 92 -96.45 75.74 20.01
C THR A 92 -96.92 75.06 21.29
N SER A 93 -97.02 73.72 21.32
CA SER A 93 -97.45 72.98 22.51
C SER A 93 -96.44 71.91 22.92
N THR A 94 -96.32 71.66 24.23
CA THR A 94 -95.50 70.56 24.74
C THR A 94 -95.91 69.20 24.14
N GLU A 95 -97.21 68.93 23.94
CA GLU A 95 -97.68 67.65 23.42
C GLU A 95 -97.16 67.35 22.00
N GLU A 96 -97.09 68.35 21.13
CA GLU A 96 -96.47 68.23 19.80
C GLU A 96 -94.96 67.97 19.89
N ARG A 97 -94.27 68.69 20.78
CA ARG A 97 -92.81 68.57 20.98
C ARG A 97 -92.44 67.19 21.53
N LEU A 98 -93.26 66.60 22.41
CA LEU A 98 -93.07 65.23 22.95
C LEU A 98 -92.99 64.16 21.84
N GLN A 99 -93.72 64.33 20.72
CA GLN A 99 -93.68 63.37 19.61
C GLN A 99 -92.32 63.35 18.88
N ARG A 100 -91.45 64.33 19.13
CA ARG A 100 -90.11 64.43 18.53
C ARG A 100 -88.99 63.87 19.41
N ILE A 101 -89.29 63.36 20.61
CA ILE A 101 -88.28 62.76 21.51
C ILE A 101 -87.43 61.67 20.84
N PRO A 102 -87.98 60.69 20.10
CA PRO A 102 -87.16 59.65 19.47
C PRO A 102 -86.13 60.21 18.49
N MET A 103 -86.46 61.31 17.81
CA MET A 103 -85.52 62.00 16.92
C MET A 103 -84.37 62.63 17.72
N LEU A 104 -84.66 63.38 18.77
CA LEU A 104 -83.64 64.03 19.61
C LEU A 104 -82.74 62.98 20.29
N ALA A 105 -83.33 61.88 20.77
CA ALA A 105 -82.58 60.78 21.36
C ALA A 105 -81.64 60.12 20.35
N ASN A 106 -82.12 59.83 19.14
CA ASN A 106 -81.28 59.26 18.07
C ASN A 106 -80.10 60.16 17.71
N MET A 107 -80.26 61.48 17.77
CA MET A 107 -79.16 62.42 17.53
C MET A 107 -78.06 62.29 18.60
N MET A 108 -78.43 62.11 19.87
CA MET A 108 -77.48 61.88 20.96
C MET A 108 -76.85 60.47 20.90
N THR A 109 -77.61 59.44 20.50
CA THR A 109 -77.07 58.09 20.31
C THR A 109 -76.07 58.02 19.14
N MET A 110 -76.27 58.80 18.09
CA MET A 110 -75.36 58.85 16.93
C MET A 110 -74.09 59.66 17.23
N ASN A 111 -74.09 60.50 18.28
CA ASN A 111 -72.94 61.28 18.69
C ASN A 111 -72.85 61.35 20.21
N HIS A 112 -72.12 60.41 20.79
CA HIS A 112 -71.95 60.25 22.25
C HIS A 112 -71.28 61.45 22.96
N ILE A 113 -70.76 62.45 22.24
CA ILE A 113 -70.26 63.69 22.85
C ILE A 113 -71.42 64.65 23.21
N LEU A 114 -72.59 64.48 22.59
CA LEU A 114 -73.75 65.33 22.84
C LEU A 114 -74.43 64.92 24.14
N SER A 115 -74.37 65.80 25.14
CA SER A 115 -74.98 65.59 26.45
C SER A 115 -76.47 65.97 26.49
N ALA A 116 -76.87 67.00 25.74
CA ALA A 116 -78.25 67.45 25.65
C ALA A 116 -78.56 68.12 24.31
N VAL A 117 -79.81 68.02 23.89
CA VAL A 117 -80.36 68.66 22.70
C VAL A 117 -81.62 69.41 23.11
N TYR A 118 -81.73 70.68 22.71
CA TYR A 118 -82.82 71.53 23.17
C TYR A 118 -83.15 72.68 22.21
N VAL A 119 -84.34 73.25 22.42
CA VAL A 119 -84.89 74.37 21.65
C VAL A 119 -85.44 75.40 22.63
N GLY A 120 -85.09 76.67 22.42
CA GLY A 120 -85.70 77.81 23.10
C GLY A 120 -86.44 78.69 22.12
N TYR A 121 -87.63 79.15 22.50
CA TYR A 121 -88.50 79.95 21.64
C TYR A 121 -88.52 81.43 22.10
N GLU A 122 -89.04 82.32 21.26
CA GLU A 122 -89.01 83.78 21.51
C GLU A 122 -89.90 84.21 22.70
N ASP A 123 -91.00 83.50 22.92
CA ASP A 123 -91.90 83.67 24.07
C ASP A 123 -91.28 83.23 25.41
N GLY A 124 -90.17 82.50 25.37
CA GLY A 124 -89.49 81.95 26.54
C GLY A 124 -89.87 80.50 26.85
N ASP A 125 -90.61 79.84 25.96
CA ASP A 125 -90.80 78.39 25.99
C ASP A 125 -89.45 77.67 25.83
N PHE A 126 -89.40 76.46 26.38
CA PHE A 126 -88.18 75.65 26.35
C PHE A 126 -88.50 74.17 26.26
N PHE A 127 -87.75 73.45 25.44
CA PHE A 127 -87.84 72.00 25.31
C PHE A 127 -86.45 71.38 25.26
N LEU A 128 -86.13 70.47 26.17
CA LEU A 128 -84.82 69.84 26.31
C LEU A 128 -84.95 68.35 26.56
N LEU A 129 -84.13 67.59 25.83
CA LEU A 129 -83.84 66.19 26.11
C LEU A 129 -82.35 66.06 26.42
N ARG A 130 -82.01 65.44 27.55
CA ARG A 130 -80.64 65.23 28.01
C ARG A 130 -80.36 63.76 28.25
N SER A 131 -79.19 63.29 27.86
CA SER A 131 -78.68 61.95 28.18
C SER A 131 -78.15 61.91 29.61
N LEU A 132 -78.40 60.79 30.31
CA LEU A 132 -77.91 60.50 31.66
C LEU A 132 -76.84 59.39 31.66
N GLU A 133 -76.18 59.15 30.52
CA GLU A 133 -75.08 58.19 30.41
C GLU A 133 -73.86 58.59 31.27
N ASN A 134 -73.63 59.89 31.45
CA ASN A 134 -72.56 60.41 32.29
C ASN A 134 -72.92 60.32 33.79
N GLU A 135 -72.00 59.77 34.60
CA GLU A 135 -72.17 59.62 36.06
C GLU A 135 -72.39 60.96 36.77
N ARG A 136 -71.74 62.05 36.34
CA ARG A 136 -71.82 63.35 37.03
C ARG A 136 -73.19 64.01 36.91
N ALA A 137 -73.78 64.00 35.72
CA ALA A 137 -75.14 64.50 35.51
C ALA A 137 -76.16 63.66 36.30
N ARG A 138 -75.98 62.33 36.34
CA ARG A 138 -76.81 61.40 37.09
C ARG A 138 -76.76 61.66 38.60
N GLU A 139 -75.56 61.84 39.15
CA GLU A 139 -75.35 62.17 40.57
C GLU A 139 -75.96 63.51 40.95
N ARG A 140 -75.67 64.58 40.19
CA ARG A 140 -76.15 65.93 40.51
C ARG A 140 -77.67 66.03 40.55
N LEU A 141 -78.32 65.31 39.63
CA LEU A 141 -79.78 65.26 39.49
C LEU A 141 -80.42 64.18 40.36
N SER A 142 -79.62 63.38 41.10
CA SER A 142 -80.09 62.22 41.87
C SER A 142 -80.98 61.28 41.03
N ALA A 143 -80.60 61.08 39.77
CA ALA A 143 -81.41 60.33 38.81
C ALA A 143 -81.34 58.80 39.10
N PRO A 144 -82.47 58.08 39.05
CA PRO A 144 -82.49 56.62 39.21
C PRO A 144 -81.56 55.90 38.22
N LEU A 145 -80.94 54.79 38.63
CA LEU A 145 -80.04 54.01 37.76
C LEU A 145 -80.71 53.53 36.46
N THR A 146 -82.02 53.31 36.47
CA THR A 146 -82.80 52.90 35.29
C THR A 146 -83.13 54.06 34.34
N ALA A 147 -82.94 55.32 34.76
CA ALA A 147 -83.15 56.48 33.91
C ALA A 147 -82.02 56.61 32.89
N GLN A 148 -82.39 56.78 31.62
CA GLN A 148 -81.45 57.07 30.53
C GLN A 148 -81.58 58.50 30.03
N TYR A 149 -82.78 59.09 30.10
CA TYR A 149 -83.02 60.45 29.63
C TYR A 149 -83.67 61.31 30.70
N LEU A 150 -83.32 62.59 30.66
CA LEU A 150 -84.03 63.66 31.34
C LEU A 150 -84.77 64.48 30.29
N LEU A 151 -86.07 64.70 30.50
CA LEU A 151 -86.87 65.60 29.68
C LEU A 151 -87.28 66.83 30.49
N GLN A 152 -87.14 68.01 29.90
CA GLN A 152 -87.66 69.28 30.42
C GLN A 152 -88.46 69.98 29.33
N ALA A 153 -89.70 70.37 29.61
CA ALA A 153 -90.52 71.24 28.78
C ALA A 153 -91.14 72.34 29.64
N ILE A 154 -91.16 73.57 29.13
CA ILE A 154 -91.77 74.74 29.77
C ILE A 154 -92.58 75.45 28.70
N ASP A 155 -93.89 75.57 28.93
CA ASP A 155 -94.79 76.41 28.12
C ASP A 155 -95.22 77.64 28.94
N ARG A 156 -95.26 78.81 28.32
CA ARG A 156 -95.63 80.09 28.95
C ARG A 156 -96.86 80.74 28.31
N ASP A 157 -97.56 81.57 29.07
CA ASP A 157 -98.60 82.46 28.55
C ASP A 157 -97.97 83.72 27.91
N PRO A 158 -98.74 84.51 27.13
CA PRO A 158 -98.25 85.77 26.54
C PRO A 158 -97.74 86.79 27.57
N GLU A 159 -98.20 86.70 28.83
CA GLU A 159 -97.73 87.51 29.96
C GLU A 159 -96.42 86.97 30.61
N GLY A 160 -95.88 85.85 30.11
CA GLY A 160 -94.61 85.23 30.50
C GLY A 160 -94.69 84.28 31.70
N ARG A 161 -95.89 83.97 32.22
CA ARG A 161 -96.11 83.03 33.33
C ARG A 161 -96.08 81.59 32.81
N ILE A 162 -95.53 80.68 33.62
CA ILE A 162 -95.45 79.25 33.27
C ILE A 162 -96.86 78.64 33.30
N LEU A 163 -97.35 78.17 32.15
CA LEU A 163 -98.62 77.46 31.99
C LEU A 163 -98.47 75.96 32.28
N SER A 164 -97.41 75.37 31.74
CA SER A 164 -97.14 73.94 31.88
C SER A 164 -95.65 73.72 32.06
N LYS A 165 -95.33 72.72 32.87
CA LYS A 165 -93.95 72.29 33.11
C LYS A 165 -93.94 70.78 33.12
N VAL A 166 -93.17 70.20 32.20
CA VAL A 166 -92.88 68.76 32.21
C VAL A 166 -91.44 68.61 32.61
N TRP A 167 -91.20 67.91 33.72
CA TRP A 167 -89.84 67.55 34.10
C TRP A 167 -89.83 66.13 34.63
N GLY A 168 -89.17 65.22 33.93
CA GLY A 168 -89.15 63.82 34.35
C GLY A 168 -87.96 63.02 33.83
N PHE A 169 -87.74 61.89 34.49
CA PHE A 169 -86.79 60.86 34.09
C PHE A 169 -87.49 59.78 33.26
N TYR A 170 -86.83 59.36 32.19
CA TYR A 170 -87.35 58.40 31.24
C TYR A 170 -86.33 57.27 31.00
N ASP A 171 -86.83 56.07 30.75
CA ASP A 171 -86.00 54.93 30.35
C ASP A 171 -85.61 54.99 28.86
N ALA A 172 -84.88 53.98 28.39
CA ALA A 172 -84.42 53.83 27.01
C ALA A 172 -85.56 53.78 25.97
N GLN A 173 -86.76 53.36 26.38
CA GLN A 173 -87.95 53.25 25.56
C GLN A 173 -88.88 54.47 25.69
N PHE A 174 -88.41 55.53 26.38
CA PHE A 174 -89.17 56.74 26.70
C PHE A 174 -90.40 56.49 27.58
N ASN A 175 -90.40 55.44 28.40
CA ASN A 175 -91.39 55.30 29.46
C ASN A 175 -91.00 56.20 30.64
N PRO A 176 -91.96 56.95 31.22
CA PRO A 176 -91.69 57.79 32.37
C PRO A 176 -91.40 56.93 33.60
N ILE A 177 -90.24 57.15 34.21
CA ILE A 177 -89.84 56.53 35.49
C ILE A 177 -90.31 57.40 36.65
N GLN A 178 -90.08 58.71 36.54
CA GLN A 178 -90.47 59.70 37.53
C GLN A 178 -90.86 60.98 36.81
N LYS A 179 -92.00 61.58 37.19
CA LYS A 179 -92.49 62.86 36.67
C LYS A 179 -92.49 63.92 37.78
N ASP A 180 -92.49 65.18 37.36
CA ASP A 180 -92.52 66.39 38.18
C ASP A 180 -91.40 66.48 39.23
N ILE A 181 -90.17 66.20 38.81
CA ILE A 181 -88.98 66.22 39.68
C ILE A 181 -88.43 67.62 39.97
N SER A 182 -89.12 68.66 39.52
CA SER A 182 -88.65 70.03 39.62
C SER A 182 -89.14 70.72 40.89
N SER A 183 -88.31 71.55 41.53
CA SER A 183 -88.75 72.44 42.60
C SER A 183 -89.67 73.55 42.09
N ASP A 184 -90.56 74.05 42.94
CA ASP A 184 -91.43 75.21 42.65
C ASP A 184 -90.61 76.47 42.32
N ASP A 185 -89.38 76.58 42.84
CA ASP A 185 -88.47 77.73 42.64
C ASP A 185 -87.65 77.69 41.32
N TYR A 186 -87.86 76.70 40.45
CA TYR A 186 -87.07 76.61 39.21
C TYR A 186 -87.51 77.64 38.16
N ALA A 187 -86.74 78.71 38.03
CA ALA A 187 -87.00 79.85 37.15
C ALA A 187 -86.09 79.88 35.91
N TYR A 188 -86.08 78.81 35.11
CA TYR A 188 -85.28 78.77 33.88
C TYR A 188 -85.92 79.60 32.75
N ASP A 189 -85.14 80.50 32.14
CA ASP A 189 -85.50 81.23 30.92
C ASP A 189 -84.36 81.13 29.89
N PRO A 190 -84.60 80.51 28.71
CA PRO A 190 -83.57 80.31 27.70
C PRO A 190 -82.98 81.63 27.17
N ARG A 191 -83.76 82.73 27.16
CA ARG A 191 -83.34 84.03 26.59
C ARG A 191 -82.25 84.73 27.39
N SER A 192 -82.10 84.36 28.66
CA SER A 192 -81.03 84.85 29.55
C SER A 192 -79.70 84.13 29.36
N ARG A 193 -79.66 83.04 28.59
CA ARG A 193 -78.52 82.14 28.52
C ARG A 193 -77.54 82.53 27.41
N PRO A 194 -76.21 82.30 27.60
CA PRO A 194 -75.21 82.67 26.62
C PRO A 194 -75.47 82.10 25.22
N TRP A 195 -75.89 80.83 25.13
CA TRP A 195 -76.15 80.16 23.85
C TRP A 195 -77.27 80.83 23.04
N TYR A 196 -78.35 81.25 23.70
CA TYR A 196 -79.48 81.91 23.07
C TYR A 196 -79.11 83.33 22.65
N GLN A 197 -78.51 84.11 23.54
CA GLN A 197 -78.08 85.49 23.27
C GLN A 197 -77.06 85.56 22.13
N SER A 198 -76.11 84.62 22.12
CA SER A 198 -75.06 84.59 21.10
C SER A 198 -75.62 84.16 19.74
N ALA A 199 -76.57 83.21 19.71
CA ALA A 199 -77.22 82.79 18.48
C ALA A 199 -78.19 83.85 17.92
N GLN A 200 -78.79 84.68 18.77
CA GLN A 200 -79.61 85.83 18.32
C GLN A 200 -78.77 86.91 17.61
N GLN A 201 -77.46 86.96 17.87
CA GLN A 201 -76.53 87.92 17.26
C GLN A 201 -75.83 87.38 16.00
N SER A 202 -76.07 86.13 15.60
CA SER A 202 -75.41 85.49 14.46
C SER A 202 -76.40 84.73 13.58
N ASP A 203 -76.25 84.86 12.26
CA ASP A 203 -77.04 84.09 11.29
C ASP A 203 -76.42 82.72 10.96
N THR A 204 -75.32 82.37 11.62
CA THR A 204 -74.57 81.15 11.38
C THR A 204 -74.49 80.29 12.64
N LEU A 205 -74.02 79.05 12.48
CA LEU A 205 -73.79 78.17 13.62
C LEU A 205 -72.70 78.77 14.52
N ILE A 206 -73.06 79.00 15.77
CA ILE A 206 -72.12 79.47 16.79
C ILE A 206 -71.70 78.33 17.71
N LEU A 207 -70.55 78.53 18.35
CA LEU A 207 -70.10 77.74 19.49
C LEU A 207 -69.82 78.72 20.63
N THR A 208 -70.46 78.50 21.79
CA THR A 208 -70.21 79.36 22.96
C THR A 208 -68.83 79.10 23.54
N SER A 209 -68.26 80.10 24.22
CA SER A 209 -67.21 79.81 25.20
C SER A 209 -67.75 78.88 26.30
N PRO A 210 -66.91 78.07 26.94
CA PRO A 210 -67.35 77.21 28.03
C PRO A 210 -68.04 78.01 29.14
N TYR A 211 -69.22 77.56 29.57
CA TYR A 211 -70.01 78.19 30.63
C TYR A 211 -70.70 77.11 31.49
N VAL A 212 -71.21 77.51 32.64
CA VAL A 212 -71.92 76.60 33.55
C VAL A 212 -73.34 76.33 33.04
N PHE A 213 -73.65 75.07 32.74
CA PHE A 213 -74.99 74.62 32.38
C PHE A 213 -75.94 74.72 33.57
N PHE A 214 -77.14 75.24 33.32
CA PHE A 214 -78.07 75.60 34.39
C PHE A 214 -78.58 74.40 35.20
N THR A 215 -78.90 73.30 34.52
CA THR A 215 -79.51 72.12 35.14
C THR A 215 -78.49 71.20 35.82
N THR A 216 -77.31 71.02 35.21
CA THR A 216 -76.31 70.05 35.69
C THR A 216 -75.14 70.69 36.43
N GLU A 217 -75.00 72.02 36.41
CA GLU A 217 -73.84 72.76 36.93
C GLU A 217 -72.49 72.32 36.35
N GLU A 218 -72.52 71.63 35.22
CA GLU A 218 -71.33 71.25 34.48
C GLU A 218 -70.83 72.42 33.65
N ILE A 219 -69.50 72.52 33.51
CA ILE A 219 -68.91 73.42 32.52
C ILE A 219 -68.96 72.69 31.17
N GLY A 220 -69.49 73.37 30.17
CA GLY A 220 -69.48 72.87 28.80
C GLY A 220 -69.69 73.98 27.78
N ALA A 221 -69.65 73.61 26.51
CA ALA A 221 -69.89 74.51 25.39
C ALA A 221 -71.14 74.06 24.64
N THR A 222 -71.84 75.02 24.06
CA THR A 222 -73.06 74.78 23.30
C THR A 222 -72.85 75.17 21.85
N PHE A 223 -73.15 74.24 20.93
CA PHE A 223 -73.41 74.61 19.54
C PHE A 223 -74.84 75.12 19.42
N ALA A 224 -75.02 76.33 18.89
CA ALA A 224 -76.34 76.92 18.76
C ALA A 224 -76.58 77.56 17.39
N LEU A 225 -77.81 77.47 16.91
CA LEU A 225 -78.24 78.04 15.64
C LEU A 225 -79.67 78.57 15.75
N ARG A 226 -79.89 79.77 15.22
CA ARG A 226 -81.21 80.39 15.13
C ARG A 226 -81.93 79.92 13.86
N ASP A 227 -83.18 79.48 13.99
CA ASP A 227 -84.09 79.30 12.86
C ASP A 227 -84.55 80.67 12.36
N GLN A 228 -84.19 80.99 11.13
CA GLN A 228 -84.50 82.27 10.50
C GLN A 228 -86.00 82.42 10.16
N LYS A 229 -86.78 81.33 10.13
CA LYS A 229 -88.21 81.37 9.82
C LYS A 229 -89.09 81.65 11.04
N HIS A 230 -88.83 80.95 12.15
CA HIS A 230 -89.69 81.01 13.34
C HIS A 230 -89.01 81.66 14.55
N GLY A 231 -87.74 82.06 14.43
CA GLY A 231 -87.01 82.79 15.48
C GLY A 231 -86.51 81.95 16.66
N ALA A 232 -86.93 80.67 16.75
CA ALA A 232 -86.46 79.73 17.76
C ALA A 232 -84.96 79.43 17.61
N VAL A 233 -84.29 79.19 18.74
CA VAL A 233 -82.87 78.83 18.77
C VAL A 233 -82.73 77.40 19.20
N VAL A 234 -82.00 76.63 18.40
CA VAL A 234 -81.64 75.24 18.70
C VAL A 234 -80.25 75.21 19.32
N GLY A 235 -80.09 74.43 20.38
CA GLY A 235 -78.84 74.23 21.09
C GLY A 235 -78.51 72.76 21.31
N VAL A 236 -77.22 72.43 21.26
CA VAL A 236 -76.70 71.13 21.64
C VAL A 236 -75.50 71.32 22.55
N ASP A 237 -75.52 70.68 23.73
CA ASP A 237 -74.48 70.78 24.75
C ASP A 237 -73.43 69.68 24.63
N ALA A 238 -72.16 70.06 24.75
CA ALA A 238 -71.05 69.16 25.03
C ALA A 238 -70.38 69.56 26.35
N SER A 239 -70.31 68.64 27.32
CA SER A 239 -69.59 68.89 28.58
C SER A 239 -68.09 68.62 28.41
N ILE A 240 -67.27 69.26 29.25
CA ILE A 240 -65.82 69.01 29.30
C ILE A 240 -65.48 67.58 29.76
N ASN A 241 -66.35 66.97 30.57
CA ASN A 241 -66.19 65.59 31.01
C ASN A 241 -66.39 64.61 29.85
N ASP A 242 -67.41 64.84 29.01
CA ASP A 242 -67.67 64.00 27.84
C ASP A 242 -66.54 64.12 26.81
N LEU A 243 -66.02 65.34 26.60
CA LEU A 243 -64.83 65.58 25.77
C LEU A 243 -63.59 64.88 26.33
N SER A 244 -63.37 64.88 27.64
CA SER A 244 -62.25 64.17 28.28
C SER A 244 -62.39 62.65 28.17
N GLY A 245 -63.60 62.11 28.36
CA GLY A 245 -63.89 60.69 28.16
C GLY A 245 -63.60 60.23 26.73
N PHE A 246 -64.01 61.04 25.75
CA PHE A 246 -63.67 60.80 24.34
C PHE A 246 -62.15 60.82 24.09
N MET A 247 -61.43 61.80 24.67
CA MET A 247 -59.98 61.89 24.53
C MET A 247 -59.23 60.74 25.19
N HIS A 248 -59.75 60.21 26.30
CA HIS A 248 -59.21 59.00 26.94
C HIS A 248 -59.36 57.78 26.02
N ALA A 249 -60.53 57.59 25.43
CA ALA A 249 -60.81 56.47 24.51
C ALA A 249 -59.96 56.51 23.23
N LEU A 250 -59.57 57.71 22.78
CA LEU A 250 -58.70 57.88 21.60
C LEU A 250 -57.22 57.56 21.86
N ALA A 251 -56.77 57.45 23.12
CA ALA A 251 -55.35 57.32 23.43
C ALA A 251 -54.81 55.91 23.06
N PRO A 252 -53.85 55.78 22.12
CA PRO A 252 -53.38 54.47 21.66
C PRO A 252 -52.53 53.72 22.69
N SER A 253 -51.99 54.42 23.69
CA SER A 253 -51.30 53.80 24.83
C SER A 253 -51.27 54.78 26.01
N LYS A 254 -51.03 54.27 27.22
CA LYS A 254 -50.84 55.10 28.43
C LYS A 254 -49.61 56.02 28.36
N SER A 255 -48.69 55.80 27.43
CA SER A 255 -47.50 56.64 27.22
C SER A 255 -47.76 57.82 26.27
N VAL A 256 -48.97 57.91 25.69
CA VAL A 256 -49.37 59.02 24.84
C VAL A 256 -50.25 59.97 25.64
N GLU A 257 -49.86 61.23 25.68
CA GLU A 257 -50.64 62.28 26.30
C GLU A 257 -51.28 63.14 25.21
N MET A 258 -52.59 63.42 25.35
CA MET A 258 -53.34 64.31 24.45
C MET A 258 -54.17 65.34 25.22
N ALA A 259 -54.28 66.55 24.68
CA ALA A 259 -55.09 67.64 25.25
C ALA A 259 -55.79 68.47 24.17
N LEU A 260 -57.01 68.92 24.44
CA LEU A 260 -57.77 69.86 23.61
C LEU A 260 -57.85 71.20 24.34
N ILE A 261 -57.49 72.29 23.66
CA ILE A 261 -57.43 73.62 24.27
C ILE A 261 -58.14 74.68 23.44
N ASP A 262 -58.62 75.75 24.07
CA ASP A 262 -59.18 76.92 23.38
C ASP A 262 -58.12 78.01 23.11
N GLN A 263 -58.58 79.14 22.53
CA GLN A 263 -57.76 80.33 22.26
C GLN A 263 -57.17 81.01 23.51
N ASN A 264 -57.78 80.79 24.69
CA ASN A 264 -57.30 81.28 25.99
C ASN A 264 -56.42 80.24 26.70
N HIS A 265 -56.10 79.12 26.04
CA HIS A 265 -55.37 77.97 26.58
C HIS A 265 -56.08 77.26 27.73
N TRP A 266 -57.40 77.38 27.84
CA TRP A 266 -58.20 76.52 28.71
C TRP A 266 -58.23 75.11 28.16
N ILE A 267 -58.07 74.13 29.05
CA ILE A 267 -58.12 72.72 28.68
C ILE A 267 -59.58 72.28 28.63
N LEU A 268 -60.04 72.03 27.41
CA LEU A 268 -61.39 71.59 27.08
C LEU A 268 -61.56 70.06 27.21
N GLY A 269 -60.45 69.32 27.15
CA GLY A 269 -60.40 67.88 27.35
C GLY A 269 -58.97 67.36 27.48
N HIS A 270 -58.80 66.24 28.19
CA HIS A 270 -57.49 65.62 28.41
C HIS A 270 -57.58 64.08 28.40
N SER A 271 -56.58 63.40 27.83
CA SER A 271 -56.60 61.93 27.70
C SER A 271 -56.29 61.15 28.99
N ASN A 272 -55.65 61.80 29.96
CA ASN A 272 -55.44 61.24 31.29
C ASN A 272 -56.62 61.61 32.23
N PRO A 273 -57.43 60.64 32.68
CA PRO A 273 -58.60 60.87 33.52
C PRO A 273 -58.25 61.30 34.95
N GLU A 274 -57.01 61.14 35.39
CA GLU A 274 -56.56 61.55 36.73
C GLU A 274 -56.38 63.07 36.85
N ILE A 275 -56.34 63.80 35.73
CA ILE A 275 -56.18 65.26 35.74
C ILE A 275 -57.55 65.92 35.82
N SER A 276 -57.88 66.49 36.99
CA SER A 276 -59.06 67.34 37.12
C SER A 276 -58.87 68.64 36.33
N LEU A 277 -59.78 68.90 35.38
CA LEU A 277 -59.77 70.08 34.52
C LEU A 277 -60.55 71.27 35.08
N ILE A 278 -61.35 71.02 36.13
CA ILE A 278 -62.19 72.02 36.77
C ILE A 278 -61.57 72.38 38.12
N GLU A 279 -61.37 73.67 38.34
CA GLU A 279 -60.91 74.26 39.59
C GLU A 279 -62.01 75.20 40.13
N HIS A 280 -62.09 75.37 41.45
CA HIS A 280 -63.00 76.34 42.04
C HIS A 280 -62.31 77.71 42.04
N ASP A 281 -62.88 78.72 41.36
CA ASP A 281 -62.37 80.10 41.43
C ASP A 281 -63.00 80.81 42.64
N PRO A 282 -62.23 81.09 43.71
CA PRO A 282 -62.76 81.72 44.91
C PRO A 282 -63.22 83.17 44.70
N ARG A 283 -62.95 83.80 43.54
CA ARG A 283 -63.38 85.17 43.22
C ARG A 283 -64.78 85.23 42.60
N LEU A 284 -65.15 84.19 41.86
CA LEU A 284 -66.41 84.10 41.13
C LEU A 284 -67.41 83.17 41.84
N ASP A 285 -66.97 82.50 42.91
CA ASP A 285 -67.72 81.43 43.61
C ASP A 285 -68.32 80.44 42.61
N ALA A 286 -67.52 80.11 41.58
CA ALA A 286 -67.97 79.35 40.42
C ALA A 286 -66.88 78.39 39.94
N PRO A 287 -67.27 77.27 39.29
CA PRO A 287 -66.33 76.38 38.61
C PRO A 287 -65.61 77.12 37.47
N ALA A 288 -64.28 77.02 37.40
CA ALA A 288 -63.43 77.57 36.35
C ALA A 288 -62.55 76.48 35.72
N LEU A 289 -62.13 76.70 34.46
CA LEU A 289 -61.27 75.78 33.73
C LEU A 289 -59.79 76.00 34.03
N ARG A 290 -59.03 74.91 34.15
CA ARG A 290 -57.57 74.97 34.21
C ARG A 290 -56.97 75.39 32.87
N THR A 291 -55.89 76.17 32.96
CA THR A 291 -55.06 76.56 31.82
C THR A 291 -53.85 75.63 31.67
N THR A 292 -53.31 75.50 30.46
CA THR A 292 -52.09 74.72 30.20
C THR A 292 -50.88 75.16 31.04
N LEU A 293 -50.81 76.44 31.41
CA LEU A 293 -49.75 77.03 32.25
C LEU A 293 -49.80 76.55 33.71
N GLN A 294 -50.97 76.10 34.20
CA GLN A 294 -51.12 75.56 35.56
C GLN A 294 -50.71 74.08 35.65
N LEU A 295 -50.52 73.40 34.53
CA LEU A 295 -49.89 72.06 34.44
C LEU A 295 -48.36 72.18 34.33
N ALA A 296 -47.75 72.98 35.20
CA ALA A 296 -46.31 73.21 35.22
C ALA A 296 -45.56 71.86 35.33
N ASN A 297 -44.76 71.53 34.32
CA ASN A 297 -44.07 70.25 34.03
C ASN A 297 -44.79 69.27 33.07
N SER A 298 -45.84 69.66 32.35
CA SER A 298 -46.39 68.83 31.28
C SER A 298 -45.63 69.00 29.96
N ALA A 299 -45.51 67.92 29.17
CA ALA A 299 -44.88 67.94 27.85
C ALA A 299 -45.55 68.95 26.90
N PHE A 300 -46.84 69.25 27.11
CA PHE A 300 -47.62 70.25 26.37
C PHE A 300 -47.14 71.68 26.51
N ALA A 301 -46.73 72.12 27.71
CA ALA A 301 -46.29 73.50 27.90
C ALA A 301 -45.06 73.81 27.03
N LYS A 302 -44.10 72.88 27.00
CA LYS A 302 -42.90 73.01 26.16
C LYS A 302 -43.18 72.83 24.67
N LEU A 303 -44.22 72.09 24.30
CA LEU A 303 -44.67 71.97 22.91
C LEU A 303 -45.24 73.30 22.41
N LEU A 304 -46.03 74.00 23.24
CA LEU A 304 -46.63 75.30 22.92
C LEU A 304 -45.61 76.45 22.86
N GLU A 305 -44.47 76.33 23.56
CA GLU A 305 -43.35 77.27 23.49
C GLU A 305 -42.56 77.19 22.17
N GLN A 306 -42.76 76.14 21.36
CA GLN A 306 -41.97 75.97 20.14
C GLN A 306 -42.35 77.01 19.07
N PRO A 307 -41.37 77.68 18.44
CA PRO A 307 -41.59 78.82 17.55
C PRO A 307 -42.31 78.47 16.23
N GLN A 308 -42.50 77.18 15.94
CA GLN A 308 -43.32 76.71 14.83
C GLN A 308 -44.58 76.04 15.37
N ARG A 309 -45.75 76.63 15.09
CA ARG A 309 -47.06 75.94 15.15
C ARG A 309 -47.08 74.87 14.06
N SER A 310 -46.29 73.81 14.22
CA SER A 310 -46.01 72.84 13.16
C SER A 310 -47.08 71.76 13.13
N GLN A 311 -47.76 71.64 11.99
CA GLN A 311 -48.58 70.48 11.59
C GLN A 311 -47.74 69.19 11.38
N HIS A 312 -46.49 69.18 11.85
CA HIS A 312 -45.52 68.10 11.69
C HIS A 312 -44.96 67.72 13.05
N LEU A 313 -44.58 66.45 13.17
CA LEU A 313 -44.01 65.90 14.39
C LEU A 313 -42.67 66.57 14.68
N ILE A 314 -42.53 67.16 15.86
CA ILE A 314 -41.27 67.76 16.31
C ILE A 314 -40.70 66.99 17.49
N ALA A 315 -39.38 66.83 17.48
CA ALA A 315 -38.65 66.33 18.64
C ALA A 315 -38.33 67.52 19.56
N TYR A 316 -38.63 67.38 20.84
CA TYR A 316 -38.33 68.37 21.86
C TYR A 316 -38.06 67.69 23.20
N GLN A 317 -37.51 68.43 24.16
CA GLN A 317 -37.11 67.86 25.44
C GLN A 317 -37.92 68.44 26.60
N ALA A 318 -38.67 67.58 27.29
CA ALA A 318 -39.47 67.90 28.47
C ALA A 318 -39.13 66.92 29.60
N ASN A 319 -39.04 67.42 30.84
CA ASN A 319 -38.72 66.62 32.04
C ASN A 319 -37.49 65.70 31.91
N ASN A 320 -36.41 66.16 31.26
CA ASN A 320 -35.19 65.40 30.97
C ASN A 320 -35.37 64.16 30.08
N GLU A 321 -36.51 63.99 29.41
CA GLU A 321 -36.73 62.97 28.38
C GLU A 321 -36.90 63.60 26.99
N ASP A 322 -36.56 62.82 25.95
CA ASP A 322 -36.82 63.17 24.56
C ASP A 322 -38.27 62.83 24.21
N TRP A 323 -39.05 63.83 23.82
CA TRP A 323 -40.43 63.70 23.39
C TRP A 323 -40.57 64.01 21.91
N TYR A 324 -41.55 63.37 21.28
CA TYR A 324 -42.12 63.80 20.03
C TYR A 324 -43.49 64.42 20.30
N GLY A 325 -43.84 65.49 19.60
CA GLY A 325 -45.17 66.07 19.74
C GLY A 325 -45.60 66.91 18.56
N ILE A 326 -46.88 67.25 18.55
CA ILE A 326 -47.56 67.95 17.46
C ILE A 326 -48.75 68.73 17.99
N SER A 327 -49.02 69.88 17.37
CA SER A 327 -50.15 70.76 17.68
C SER A 327 -50.95 71.02 16.41
N LEU A 328 -52.25 70.70 16.42
CA LEU A 328 -53.14 70.79 15.27
C LEU A 328 -54.37 71.67 15.56
N PRO A 329 -54.79 72.57 14.66
CA PRO A 329 -56.09 73.22 14.77
C PRO A 329 -57.21 72.22 14.42
N VAL A 330 -58.23 72.07 15.28
CA VAL A 330 -59.33 71.11 15.06
C VAL A 330 -60.69 71.75 14.90
N PHE A 331 -60.88 72.99 15.37
CA PHE A 331 -62.09 73.77 15.15
C PHE A 331 -61.76 75.25 15.02
N GLN A 332 -62.38 75.92 14.06
CA GLN A 332 -62.24 77.36 13.85
C GLN A 332 -63.59 77.94 13.42
N SER A 333 -64.12 78.83 14.23
CA SER A 333 -65.26 79.70 13.93
C SER A 333 -64.86 81.16 14.12
N GLU A 334 -65.72 82.11 13.75
CA GLU A 334 -65.48 83.54 13.97
C GLU A 334 -65.27 83.88 15.45
N SER A 335 -65.86 83.11 16.37
CA SER A 335 -65.83 83.38 17.81
C SER A 335 -64.91 82.48 18.63
N GLN A 336 -64.47 81.33 18.12
CA GLN A 336 -63.73 80.31 18.89
C GLN A 336 -62.72 79.53 18.02
N GLN A 337 -61.56 79.21 18.60
CA GLN A 337 -60.52 78.36 17.99
C GLN A 337 -60.09 77.27 18.97
N TRP A 338 -60.15 76.00 18.55
CA TRP A 338 -59.68 74.86 19.35
C TRP A 338 -58.43 74.23 18.73
N GLN A 339 -57.46 73.91 19.57
CA GLN A 339 -56.21 73.24 19.21
C GLN A 339 -56.06 71.91 19.95
N PHE A 340 -55.62 70.90 19.23
CA PHE A 340 -55.31 69.57 19.73
C PHE A 340 -53.81 69.39 19.87
N LEU A 341 -53.38 68.92 21.04
CA LEU A 341 -51.99 68.65 21.37
C LEU A 341 -51.80 67.15 21.56
N TYR A 342 -50.72 66.62 20.99
CA TYR A 342 -50.34 65.22 21.10
C TYR A 342 -48.84 65.09 21.42
N THR A 343 -48.49 64.26 22.40
CA THR A 343 -47.09 64.05 22.81
C THR A 343 -46.81 62.58 23.16
N ILE A 344 -45.61 62.09 22.82
CA ILE A 344 -45.15 60.71 23.08
C ILE A 344 -43.63 60.66 23.39
N PRO A 345 -43.17 59.87 24.38
CA PRO A 345 -41.75 59.76 24.70
C PRO A 345 -41.03 58.83 23.71
N LYS A 346 -39.81 59.19 23.31
CA LYS A 346 -38.97 58.46 22.34
C LYS A 346 -38.64 57.04 22.78
N THR A 347 -38.51 56.80 24.09
CA THR A 347 -38.23 55.48 24.67
C THR A 347 -39.37 54.48 24.45
N ALA A 348 -40.63 54.95 24.42
CA ALA A 348 -41.78 54.09 24.16
C ALA A 348 -41.81 53.59 22.71
N LEU A 349 -41.39 54.42 21.75
CA LEU A 349 -41.29 54.05 20.32
C LEU A 349 -40.20 52.99 20.06
N LEU A 350 -39.15 52.93 20.88
CA LEU A 350 -37.99 52.06 20.68
C LEU A 350 -38.10 50.67 21.34
N ARG A 351 -39.10 50.46 22.22
CA ARG A 351 -39.23 49.22 23.00
C ARG A 351 -39.39 47.96 22.15
N ASN A 352 -40.03 48.06 20.98
CA ASN A 352 -40.24 46.92 20.06
C ASN A 352 -38.99 46.55 19.23
N VAL A 353 -37.97 47.39 19.19
CA VAL A 353 -36.79 47.19 18.33
C VAL A 353 -35.73 46.35 19.03
N HIS A 354 -35.58 46.51 20.35
CA HIS A 354 -34.63 45.73 21.14
C HIS A 354 -34.95 44.23 21.15
N ALA A 355 -36.23 43.85 21.11
CA ALA A 355 -36.64 42.45 21.03
C ALA A 355 -36.19 41.77 19.72
N ASN A 356 -36.22 42.49 18.60
CA ASN A 356 -35.82 41.95 17.30
C ASN A 356 -34.30 41.76 17.18
N LEU A 357 -33.50 42.60 17.83
CA LEU A 357 -32.04 42.48 17.85
C LEU A 357 -31.57 41.20 18.56
N LEU A 358 -32.26 40.78 19.62
CA LEU A 358 -31.90 39.61 20.42
C LEU A 358 -32.19 38.29 19.67
N ASN A 359 -33.30 38.24 18.92
CA ASN A 359 -33.63 37.12 18.04
C ASN A 359 -32.64 36.97 16.86
N GLN A 360 -32.13 38.09 16.33
CA GLN A 360 -31.13 38.07 15.25
C GLN A 360 -29.77 37.53 15.72
N LEU A 361 -29.36 37.83 16.96
CA LEU A 361 -28.14 37.27 17.56
C LEU A 361 -28.22 35.74 17.69
N LEU A 362 -29.35 35.21 18.18
CA LEU A 362 -29.55 33.76 18.30
C LEU A 362 -29.54 33.05 16.94
N LEU A 363 -30.17 33.64 15.92
CA LEU A 363 -30.15 33.10 14.55
C LEU A 363 -28.72 33.05 13.98
N SER A 364 -27.92 34.10 14.20
CA SER A 364 -26.53 34.15 13.74
C SER A 364 -25.66 33.05 14.35
N LEU A 365 -25.84 32.77 15.65
CA LEU A 365 -25.10 31.72 16.37
C LEU A 365 -25.47 30.31 15.88
N ALA A 366 -26.74 30.10 15.55
CA ALA A 366 -27.24 28.84 15.00
C ALA A 366 -26.66 28.56 13.61
N VAL A 367 -26.63 29.57 12.72
CA VAL A 367 -26.05 29.45 11.37
C VAL A 367 -24.55 29.14 11.44
N ILE A 368 -23.79 29.83 12.29
CA ILE A 368 -22.35 29.56 12.48
C ILE A 368 -22.10 28.12 12.92
N SER A 369 -22.91 27.60 13.84
CA SER A 369 -22.77 26.23 14.36
C SER A 369 -23.03 25.18 13.27
N ILE A 370 -24.05 25.36 12.43
CA ILE A 370 -24.36 24.46 11.31
C ILE A 370 -23.23 24.48 10.27
N LEU A 371 -22.72 25.66 9.93
CA LEU A 371 -21.64 25.82 8.95
C LEU A 371 -20.34 25.15 9.42
N MET A 372 -20.02 25.20 10.71
CA MET A 372 -18.84 24.55 11.27
C MET A 372 -18.91 23.01 11.19
N ILE A 373 -20.09 22.43 11.45
CA ILE A 373 -20.33 20.99 11.30
C ILE A 373 -20.20 20.57 9.82
N PHE A 374 -20.77 21.37 8.90
CA PHE A 374 -20.69 21.12 7.47
C PHE A 374 -19.25 21.17 6.95
N GLY A 375 -18.47 22.19 7.33
CA GLY A 375 -17.05 22.30 6.97
C GLY A 375 -16.20 21.12 7.45
N TRP A 376 -16.49 20.60 8.65
CA TRP A 376 -15.81 19.42 9.19
C TRP A 376 -16.15 18.13 8.42
N LEU A 377 -17.41 17.94 8.02
CA LEU A 377 -17.86 16.78 7.26
C LEU A 377 -17.24 16.74 5.85
N VAL A 378 -17.26 17.87 5.14
CA VAL A 378 -16.66 17.99 3.79
C VAL A 378 -15.14 17.85 3.84
N GLY A 379 -14.47 18.48 4.82
CA GLY A 379 -13.02 18.33 5.00
C GLY A 379 -12.61 16.88 5.28
N ARG A 380 -13.46 16.11 5.98
CA ARG A 380 -13.22 14.69 6.26
C ARG A 380 -13.40 13.79 5.04
N SER A 381 -14.39 14.04 4.18
CA SER A 381 -14.69 13.21 3.01
C SER A 381 -13.59 13.24 1.95
N ILE A 382 -12.87 14.35 1.82
CA ILE A 382 -11.78 14.52 0.86
C ILE A 382 -10.44 14.04 1.47
N SER A 383 -10.17 14.38 2.74
CA SER A 383 -8.85 14.14 3.32
C SER A 383 -8.56 12.67 3.65
N LYS A 384 -9.55 11.87 4.05
CA LYS A 384 -9.33 10.48 4.47
C LYS A 384 -8.88 9.59 3.30
N PRO A 385 -9.56 9.58 2.14
CA PRO A 385 -9.12 8.81 0.97
C PRO A 385 -7.74 9.24 0.48
N LEU A 386 -7.45 10.54 0.48
CA LEU A 386 -6.16 11.07 0.02
C LEU A 386 -4.99 10.65 0.93
N HIS A 387 -5.22 10.55 2.24
CA HIS A 387 -4.22 10.05 3.18
C HIS A 387 -3.99 8.54 3.04
N GLN A 388 -5.07 7.75 2.84
CA GLN A 388 -4.95 6.32 2.55
C GLN A 388 -4.16 6.07 1.26
N LEU A 389 -4.49 6.79 0.19
CA LEU A 389 -3.75 6.71 -1.08
C LEU A 389 -2.28 7.11 -0.90
N SER A 390 -2.00 8.15 -0.11
CA SER A 390 -0.62 8.54 0.20
C SER A 390 0.15 7.48 0.99
N GLN A 391 -0.50 6.73 1.88
CA GLN A 391 0.12 5.62 2.61
C GLN A 391 0.43 4.45 1.67
N GLU A 392 -0.51 4.08 0.80
CA GLU A 392 -0.30 3.03 -0.21
C GLU A 392 0.83 3.41 -1.20
N VAL A 393 0.85 4.66 -1.67
CA VAL A 393 1.96 5.17 -2.50
C VAL A 393 3.30 5.16 -1.74
N SER A 394 3.29 5.43 -0.43
CA SER A 394 4.51 5.34 0.40
C SER A 394 5.00 3.90 0.56
N ALA A 395 4.09 2.92 0.59
CA ALA A 395 4.45 1.50 0.57
C ALA A 395 5.09 1.10 -0.77
N LEU A 396 4.58 1.60 -1.90
CA LEU A 396 5.24 1.44 -3.20
C LEU A 396 6.64 2.06 -3.24
N ALA A 397 6.80 3.27 -2.67
CA ALA A 397 8.11 3.91 -2.55
C ALA A 397 9.09 3.13 -1.64
N ALA A 398 8.57 2.27 -0.76
CA ALA A 398 9.34 1.33 0.04
C ALA A 398 9.54 -0.04 -0.66
N PHE A 399 9.26 -0.13 -1.96
CA PHE A 399 9.39 -1.32 -2.81
C PHE A 399 8.43 -2.47 -2.50
N ASP A 400 7.31 -2.23 -1.79
CA ASP A 400 6.26 -3.24 -1.58
C ASP A 400 5.16 -3.13 -2.66
N PHE A 401 5.37 -3.83 -3.78
CA PHE A 401 4.45 -3.84 -4.93
C PHE A 401 3.39 -4.94 -4.88
N SER A 402 3.41 -5.79 -3.85
CA SER A 402 2.55 -6.97 -3.73
C SER A 402 1.11 -6.65 -3.27
N ARG A 403 0.89 -5.44 -2.74
CA ARG A 403 -0.40 -5.02 -2.16
C ARG A 403 -1.33 -4.43 -3.22
N LYS A 404 -2.60 -4.87 -3.21
CA LYS A 404 -3.66 -4.28 -4.04
C LYS A 404 -4.09 -2.94 -3.48
N ILE A 405 -3.99 -1.88 -4.29
CA ILE A 405 -4.32 -0.51 -3.91
C ILE A 405 -5.78 -0.24 -4.24
N ARG A 406 -6.67 -0.41 -3.25
CA ARG A 406 -8.10 -0.09 -3.39
C ARG A 406 -8.52 1.02 -2.42
N VAL A 407 -8.48 2.26 -2.91
CA VAL A 407 -9.03 3.42 -2.19
C VAL A 407 -10.34 3.83 -2.88
N SER A 408 -11.46 3.76 -2.17
CA SER A 408 -12.75 4.25 -2.65
C SER A 408 -13.01 5.66 -2.13
N SER A 409 -13.34 6.57 -3.05
CA SER A 409 -13.64 7.97 -2.77
C SER A 409 -14.88 8.43 -3.54
N PRO A 410 -15.73 9.29 -2.97
CA PRO A 410 -16.77 9.97 -3.74
C PRO A 410 -16.18 10.98 -4.77
N VAL A 411 -14.90 11.33 -4.64
CA VAL A 411 -14.18 12.22 -5.57
C VAL A 411 -13.63 11.42 -6.73
N LYS A 412 -14.10 11.73 -7.95
CA LYS A 412 -13.75 11.04 -9.19
C LYS A 412 -12.23 10.99 -9.43
N GLU A 413 -11.54 12.09 -9.19
CA GLU A 413 -10.10 12.25 -9.37
C GLU A 413 -9.31 11.31 -8.46
N ILE A 414 -9.75 11.12 -7.21
CA ILE A 414 -9.08 10.23 -6.25
C ILE A 414 -9.26 8.76 -6.65
N ASN A 415 -10.45 8.36 -7.14
CA ASN A 415 -10.66 7.01 -7.66
C ASN A 415 -9.81 6.71 -8.89
N ILE A 416 -9.74 7.66 -9.83
CA ILE A 416 -8.88 7.54 -11.02
C ILE A 416 -7.44 7.36 -10.58
N LEU A 417 -6.94 8.18 -9.66
CA LEU A 417 -5.57 8.09 -9.17
C LEU A 417 -5.29 6.76 -8.44
N SER A 418 -6.23 6.25 -7.63
CA SER A 418 -6.11 4.92 -7.02
C SER A 418 -5.99 3.82 -8.07
N SER A 419 -6.82 3.86 -9.12
CA SER A 419 -6.80 2.82 -10.16
C SER A 419 -5.54 2.85 -11.03
N LEU A 420 -5.00 4.04 -11.32
CA LEU A 420 -3.74 4.20 -12.06
C LEU A 420 -2.55 3.73 -11.22
N THR A 421 -2.56 4.04 -9.92
CA THR A 421 -1.51 3.62 -8.99
C THR A 421 -1.50 2.10 -8.80
N ASP A 422 -2.66 1.46 -8.70
CA ASP A 422 -2.82 -0.01 -8.62
C ASP A 422 -2.28 -0.71 -9.88
N ARG A 423 -2.61 -0.20 -11.07
CA ARG A 423 -2.07 -0.72 -12.33
C ARG A 423 -0.55 -0.59 -12.40
N MET A 424 -0.01 0.55 -11.97
CA MET A 424 1.45 0.77 -11.94
C MET A 424 2.15 -0.20 -10.98
N ALA A 425 1.59 -0.40 -9.77
CA ALA A 425 2.11 -1.37 -8.80
C ALA A 425 2.13 -2.79 -9.37
N LEU A 426 1.03 -3.21 -10.01
CA LEU A 426 0.93 -4.52 -10.64
C LEU A 426 1.94 -4.71 -11.78
N THR A 427 2.14 -3.70 -12.63
CA THR A 427 3.14 -3.75 -13.69
C THR A 427 4.56 -3.89 -13.13
N ILE A 428 4.91 -3.13 -12.09
CA ILE A 428 6.24 -3.21 -11.46
C ILE A 428 6.43 -4.57 -10.77
N HIS A 429 5.42 -5.07 -10.05
CA HIS A 429 5.46 -6.39 -9.42
C HIS A 429 5.69 -7.49 -10.46
N ASN A 430 4.94 -7.50 -11.55
CA ASN A 430 5.11 -8.50 -12.60
C ASN A 430 6.48 -8.39 -13.29
N PHE A 431 7.01 -7.18 -13.49
CA PHE A 431 8.37 -6.99 -14.03
C PHE A 431 9.46 -7.51 -13.09
N GLN A 432 9.31 -7.29 -11.77
CA GLN A 432 10.20 -7.88 -10.76
C GLN A 432 10.14 -9.40 -10.78
N SER A 433 8.95 -9.99 -10.86
CA SER A 433 8.77 -11.44 -10.97
C SER A 433 9.44 -11.99 -12.24
N ILE A 434 9.26 -11.34 -13.40
CA ILE A 434 9.94 -11.73 -14.65
C ILE A 434 11.46 -11.69 -14.46
N THR A 435 12.00 -10.61 -13.89
CA THR A 435 13.44 -10.45 -13.69
C THR A 435 13.99 -11.52 -12.73
N ASP A 436 13.27 -11.82 -11.65
CA ASP A 436 13.64 -12.88 -10.70
C ASP A 436 13.66 -14.27 -11.35
N LYS A 437 12.65 -14.57 -12.18
CA LYS A 437 12.60 -15.83 -12.93
C LYS A 437 13.69 -15.95 -13.97
N LEU A 438 13.96 -14.89 -14.73
CA LEU A 438 15.04 -14.84 -15.72
C LEU A 438 16.42 -15.03 -15.09
N ALA A 439 16.61 -14.63 -13.83
CA ALA A 439 17.90 -14.70 -13.15
C ALA A 439 18.16 -16.05 -12.45
N HIS A 440 17.12 -16.70 -11.94
CA HIS A 440 17.28 -17.84 -11.02
C HIS A 440 16.74 -19.18 -11.52
N ASP A 441 15.94 -19.23 -12.59
CA ASP A 441 15.41 -20.52 -13.09
C ASP A 441 16.48 -21.25 -13.92
N PRO A 442 16.95 -22.44 -13.49
CA PRO A 442 17.99 -23.16 -14.21
C PRO A 442 17.47 -23.85 -15.47
N ASN A 443 16.17 -23.98 -15.69
CA ASN A 443 15.66 -24.63 -16.91
C ASN A 443 15.18 -23.58 -17.91
N LEU A 444 15.79 -23.55 -19.10
CA LEU A 444 15.50 -22.55 -20.13
C LEU A 444 14.02 -22.57 -20.57
N GLU A 445 13.44 -23.74 -20.79
CA GLU A 445 12.05 -23.90 -21.24
C GLU A 445 11.07 -23.41 -20.18
N ARG A 446 11.27 -23.85 -18.93
CA ARG A 446 10.46 -23.45 -17.77
C ARG A 446 10.57 -21.96 -17.47
N MET A 447 11.76 -21.38 -17.63
CA MET A 447 12.00 -19.95 -17.52
C MET A 447 11.18 -19.20 -18.57
N LEU A 448 11.25 -19.62 -19.83
CA LEU A 448 10.53 -18.97 -20.94
C LEU A 448 9.01 -19.10 -20.81
N GLU A 449 8.51 -20.24 -20.32
CA GLU A 449 7.09 -20.44 -20.01
C GLU A 449 6.62 -19.42 -18.96
N GLN A 450 7.32 -19.32 -17.83
CA GLN A 450 6.96 -18.37 -16.77
C GLN A 450 7.05 -16.92 -17.23
N VAL A 451 8.05 -16.58 -18.05
CA VAL A 451 8.20 -15.22 -18.62
C VAL A 451 7.05 -14.92 -19.58
N SER A 452 6.67 -15.87 -20.43
CA SER A 452 5.51 -15.76 -21.33
C SER A 452 4.22 -15.52 -20.54
N ASP A 453 3.98 -16.26 -19.47
CA ASP A 453 2.77 -16.12 -18.63
C ASP A 453 2.68 -14.74 -17.96
N HIS A 454 3.78 -14.24 -17.42
CA HIS A 454 3.81 -12.91 -16.81
C HIS A 454 3.66 -11.79 -17.85
N LEU A 455 4.23 -11.97 -19.06
CA LEU A 455 4.03 -11.05 -20.17
C LEU A 455 2.58 -11.03 -20.63
N GLN A 456 1.90 -12.18 -20.66
CA GLN A 456 0.47 -12.24 -20.95
C GLN A 456 -0.34 -11.45 -19.90
N ALA A 457 -0.01 -11.60 -18.62
CA ALA A 457 -0.65 -10.86 -17.53
C ALA A 457 -0.42 -9.33 -17.62
N ILE A 458 0.78 -8.87 -18.01
CA ILE A 458 1.09 -7.44 -18.17
C ILE A 458 0.41 -6.85 -19.40
N THR A 459 0.41 -7.57 -20.52
CA THR A 459 -0.10 -7.10 -21.81
C THR A 459 -1.61 -7.32 -21.97
N ALA A 460 -2.25 -8.00 -21.02
CA ALA A 460 -3.63 -8.49 -21.11
C ALA A 460 -3.87 -9.33 -22.39
N SER A 461 -2.82 -10.02 -22.83
CA SER A 461 -2.87 -10.95 -23.95
C SER A 461 -3.60 -12.23 -23.54
N LYS A 462 -4.29 -12.86 -24.49
CA LYS A 462 -5.03 -14.12 -24.25
C LYS A 462 -4.15 -15.37 -24.46
N ALA A 463 -3.04 -15.22 -25.18
CA ALA A 463 -2.21 -16.33 -25.60
C ALA A 463 -0.83 -15.86 -26.06
N GLY A 464 0.20 -16.70 -25.90
CA GLY A 464 1.57 -16.39 -26.28
C GLY A 464 2.40 -17.63 -26.59
N ALA A 465 3.51 -17.44 -27.30
CA ALA A 465 4.47 -18.51 -27.61
C ALA A 465 5.90 -17.95 -27.72
N VAL A 466 6.90 -18.80 -27.48
CA VAL A 466 8.30 -18.48 -27.69
C VAL A 466 8.91 -19.51 -28.63
N TYR A 467 9.50 -19.04 -29.71
CA TYR A 467 10.32 -19.84 -30.61
C TYR A 467 11.80 -19.55 -30.37
N LEU A 468 12.64 -20.57 -30.42
CA LEU A 468 14.09 -20.44 -30.43
C LEU A 468 14.64 -20.83 -31.80
N PHE A 469 15.61 -20.06 -32.29
CA PHE A 469 16.24 -20.32 -33.56
C PHE A 469 17.37 -21.36 -33.39
N ASN A 470 17.31 -22.42 -34.19
CA ASN A 470 18.38 -23.39 -34.33
C ASN A 470 19.19 -23.06 -35.60
N THR A 471 20.44 -22.65 -35.40
CA THR A 471 21.34 -22.24 -36.48
C THR A 471 21.81 -23.39 -37.36
N GLU A 472 21.88 -24.62 -36.84
CA GLU A 472 22.39 -25.78 -37.60
C GLU A 472 21.35 -26.31 -38.59
N SER A 473 20.10 -26.42 -38.13
CA SER A 473 18.97 -26.93 -38.92
C SER A 473 18.16 -25.83 -39.62
N GLN A 474 18.46 -24.55 -39.37
CA GLN A 474 17.75 -23.38 -39.93
C GLN A 474 16.22 -23.44 -39.69
N VAL A 475 15.82 -23.90 -38.51
CA VAL A 475 14.41 -23.97 -38.09
C VAL A 475 14.19 -23.15 -36.82
N MET A 476 12.96 -22.64 -36.67
CA MET A 476 12.46 -22.13 -35.41
C MET A 476 11.76 -23.28 -34.66
N GLU A 477 12.26 -23.60 -33.48
CA GLU A 477 11.74 -24.64 -32.61
C GLU A 477 10.88 -24.01 -31.52
N LEU A 478 9.68 -24.55 -31.31
CA LEU A 478 8.77 -24.05 -30.27
C LEU A 478 9.33 -24.42 -28.89
N ALA A 479 9.69 -23.42 -28.08
CA ALA A 479 10.16 -23.64 -26.71
C ALA A 479 9.01 -23.69 -25.70
N THR A 480 7.97 -22.86 -25.90
CA THR A 480 6.78 -22.85 -25.03
C THR A 480 5.58 -22.22 -25.75
N GLN A 481 4.37 -22.63 -25.37
CA GLN A 481 3.11 -22.05 -25.82
C GLN A 481 2.08 -22.03 -24.68
N THR A 482 1.30 -20.96 -24.61
CA THR A 482 0.16 -20.83 -23.69
C THR A 482 -1.05 -20.38 -24.49
N ASN A 483 -2.11 -21.21 -24.55
CA ASN A 483 -3.38 -20.90 -25.22
C ASN A 483 -3.28 -20.47 -26.71
N LEU A 484 -2.15 -20.73 -27.37
CA LEU A 484 -1.95 -20.54 -28.82
C LEU A 484 -1.66 -21.92 -29.43
N ASN A 485 -2.29 -22.27 -30.55
CA ASN A 485 -1.98 -23.50 -31.26
C ASN A 485 -0.87 -23.23 -32.28
N CYS A 486 0.38 -23.58 -31.94
CA CYS A 486 1.56 -23.28 -32.73
C CYS A 486 2.18 -24.55 -33.34
N PRO A 487 2.64 -24.53 -34.61
CA PRO A 487 3.43 -25.63 -35.15
C PRO A 487 4.76 -25.76 -34.39
N SER A 488 5.19 -26.99 -34.10
CA SER A 488 6.39 -27.26 -33.31
C SER A 488 7.69 -26.85 -33.99
N LEU A 489 7.71 -26.86 -35.33
CA LEU A 489 8.86 -26.51 -36.16
C LEU A 489 8.43 -25.63 -37.32
N ILE A 490 9.15 -24.53 -37.55
CA ILE A 490 8.96 -23.64 -38.70
C ILE A 490 10.28 -23.52 -39.45
N ALA A 491 10.32 -24.01 -40.70
CA ALA A 491 11.50 -23.90 -41.56
C ALA A 491 11.75 -22.45 -41.99
N CYS A 492 12.99 -21.99 -41.83
CA CYS A 492 13.38 -20.61 -42.12
C CYS A 492 14.40 -20.58 -43.27
N GLN A 493 14.25 -19.62 -44.17
CA GLN A 493 15.16 -19.47 -45.33
C GLN A 493 16.30 -18.46 -45.09
N SER A 494 16.21 -17.67 -44.03
CA SER A 494 17.10 -16.54 -43.72
C SER A 494 17.11 -16.29 -42.21
N ASN A 495 18.21 -15.72 -41.71
CA ASN A 495 18.37 -15.26 -40.32
C ASN A 495 18.22 -13.74 -40.19
N GLN A 496 17.65 -13.07 -41.20
CA GLN A 496 17.30 -11.65 -41.12
C GLN A 496 15.88 -11.48 -40.60
N TRP A 497 15.68 -10.53 -39.68
CA TRP A 497 14.36 -10.30 -39.07
C TRP A 497 13.26 -10.06 -40.09
N ALA A 498 13.52 -9.30 -41.16
CA ALA A 498 12.53 -8.99 -42.18
C ALA A 498 11.95 -10.25 -42.86
N ASP A 499 12.80 -11.23 -43.17
CA ASP A 499 12.39 -12.47 -43.81
C ASP A 499 11.71 -13.42 -42.81
N LEU A 500 12.22 -13.46 -41.57
CA LEU A 500 11.67 -14.26 -40.48
C LEU A 500 10.28 -13.77 -40.08
N GLU A 501 10.07 -12.46 -39.98
CA GLU A 501 8.78 -11.86 -39.63
C GLU A 501 7.71 -12.22 -40.66
N ILE A 502 8.06 -12.20 -41.96
CA ILE A 502 7.15 -12.61 -43.04
C ILE A 502 6.83 -14.10 -42.95
N THR A 503 7.86 -14.94 -42.76
CA THR A 503 7.69 -16.40 -42.66
C THR A 503 6.80 -16.77 -41.47
N LEU A 504 7.08 -16.20 -40.30
CA LEU A 504 6.35 -16.46 -39.05
C LEU A 504 4.93 -15.91 -39.12
N ASN A 505 4.71 -14.69 -39.63
CA ASN A 505 3.36 -14.18 -39.82
C ASN A 505 2.56 -15.08 -40.77
N THR A 506 3.17 -15.56 -41.85
CA THR A 506 2.47 -16.42 -42.82
C THR A 506 2.10 -17.78 -42.22
N SER A 507 3.02 -18.40 -41.48
CA SER A 507 2.81 -19.71 -40.84
C SER A 507 1.87 -19.66 -39.64
N LEU A 508 1.82 -18.55 -38.89
CA LEU A 508 1.03 -18.42 -37.66
C LEU A 508 -0.35 -17.74 -37.87
N SER A 509 -0.49 -16.87 -38.88
CA SER A 509 -1.72 -16.10 -39.11
C SER A 509 -2.86 -16.90 -39.79
N ALA A 510 -2.62 -18.15 -40.21
CA ALA A 510 -3.67 -18.98 -40.80
C ALA A 510 -4.80 -19.32 -39.81
N GLU A 511 -4.57 -19.20 -38.49
CA GLU A 511 -5.52 -19.57 -37.42
C GLU A 511 -5.83 -18.45 -36.40
N HIS A 512 -5.09 -17.32 -36.37
CA HIS A 512 -5.20 -16.33 -35.28
C HIS A 512 -5.11 -14.87 -35.76
N GLU A 513 -6.14 -14.05 -35.50
CA GLU A 513 -6.11 -12.60 -35.74
C GLU A 513 -5.38 -11.84 -34.61
N HIS A 514 -4.61 -10.80 -34.96
CA HIS A 514 -3.88 -9.86 -34.07
C HIS A 514 -2.64 -10.40 -33.31
N LEU A 515 -1.68 -11.00 -34.03
CA LEU A 515 -0.38 -11.40 -33.48
C LEU A 515 0.62 -10.23 -33.44
N PHE A 516 1.38 -10.13 -32.35
CA PHE A 516 2.54 -9.26 -32.19
C PHE A 516 3.80 -10.12 -32.08
N LEU A 517 4.76 -9.89 -32.98
CA LEU A 517 6.03 -10.59 -33.04
C LEU A 517 7.15 -9.64 -32.62
N THR A 518 8.04 -10.08 -31.73
CA THR A 518 9.27 -9.35 -31.40
C THR A 518 10.46 -10.30 -31.37
N PRO A 519 11.60 -9.94 -32.01
CA PRO A 519 12.77 -10.79 -32.01
C PRO A 519 13.46 -10.77 -30.64
N LEU A 520 13.97 -11.93 -30.23
CA LEU A 520 14.90 -12.06 -29.12
C LEU A 520 16.30 -11.92 -29.70
N ILE A 521 16.89 -10.73 -29.55
CA ILE A 521 18.19 -10.40 -30.14
C ILE A 521 19.27 -10.40 -29.03
N ASP A 522 20.37 -11.11 -29.26
CA ASP A 522 21.52 -11.08 -28.35
C ASP A 522 22.35 -9.78 -28.47
N ARG A 523 23.44 -9.69 -27.70
CA ARG A 523 24.33 -8.52 -27.70
C ARG A 523 25.07 -8.31 -29.03
N ASP A 524 25.26 -9.36 -29.82
CA ASP A 524 25.93 -9.35 -31.13
C ASP A 524 24.93 -9.11 -32.28
N SER A 525 23.70 -8.69 -31.96
CA SER A 525 22.61 -8.50 -32.92
C SER A 525 22.16 -9.77 -33.64
N LYS A 526 22.42 -10.96 -33.06
CA LYS A 526 21.91 -12.23 -33.59
C LYS A 526 20.53 -12.55 -33.03
N ILE A 527 19.67 -13.08 -33.88
CA ILE A 527 18.33 -13.51 -33.49
C ILE A 527 18.45 -14.89 -32.82
N LEU A 528 18.17 -14.93 -31.53
CA LEU A 528 18.11 -16.17 -30.74
C LEU A 528 16.76 -16.87 -30.87
N GLY A 529 15.72 -16.13 -31.22
CA GLY A 529 14.35 -16.61 -31.22
C GLY A 529 13.35 -15.47 -31.42
N VAL A 530 12.06 -15.79 -31.26
CA VAL A 530 10.95 -14.85 -31.44
C VAL A 530 9.92 -15.06 -30.35
N LEU A 531 9.50 -13.96 -29.74
CA LEU A 531 8.36 -13.93 -28.82
C LEU A 531 7.10 -13.54 -29.61
N VAL A 532 6.05 -14.34 -29.45
CA VAL A 532 4.75 -14.20 -30.10
C VAL A 532 3.68 -13.94 -29.04
N LEU A 533 2.88 -12.89 -29.22
CA LEU A 533 1.76 -12.56 -28.32
C LEU A 533 0.50 -12.24 -29.10
N GLN A 534 -0.66 -12.73 -28.65
CA GLN A 534 -1.95 -12.37 -29.23
C GLN A 534 -2.57 -11.18 -28.48
N LEU A 535 -2.67 -10.02 -29.12
CA LEU A 535 -3.18 -8.80 -28.48
C LEU A 535 -4.69 -8.60 -28.72
N PRO A 536 -5.45 -8.06 -27.75
CA PRO A 536 -6.86 -7.69 -27.96
C PRO A 536 -7.05 -6.61 -29.05
N GLU A 537 -8.16 -6.63 -29.80
CA GLU A 537 -8.51 -5.64 -30.86
C GLU A 537 -8.36 -4.16 -30.43
N ASN A 538 -8.64 -3.85 -29.16
CA ASN A 538 -8.56 -2.50 -28.58
C ASN A 538 -7.23 -2.20 -27.86
N ALA A 539 -6.33 -3.16 -27.77
CA ALA A 539 -5.06 -3.02 -27.07
C ALA A 539 -4.02 -2.39 -27.99
N LEU A 540 -3.80 -1.08 -27.83
CA LEU A 540 -2.50 -0.35 -27.81
C LEU A 540 -1.33 -0.76 -28.75
N ALA A 541 -1.52 -1.62 -29.74
CA ALA A 541 -0.49 -2.17 -30.63
C ALA A 541 0.16 -1.10 -31.51
N ASN A 542 -0.44 0.09 -31.58
CA ASN A 542 0.07 1.27 -32.30
C ASN A 542 0.72 2.36 -31.41
N LYS A 543 0.87 2.19 -30.09
CA LYS A 543 1.62 3.16 -29.28
C LYS A 543 3.10 2.78 -29.22
N LYS A 544 3.97 3.69 -29.68
CA LYS A 544 5.44 3.64 -29.59
C LYS A 544 5.96 3.20 -28.22
N SER A 545 5.23 3.51 -27.14
CA SER A 545 5.54 3.09 -25.77
C SER A 545 5.43 1.58 -25.53
N PHE A 546 4.47 0.90 -26.17
CA PHE A 546 4.30 -0.56 -26.03
C PHE A 546 5.44 -1.31 -26.71
N ARG A 547 5.80 -0.92 -27.94
CA ARG A 547 6.97 -1.49 -28.65
C ARG A 547 8.26 -1.33 -27.85
N ARG A 548 8.51 -0.14 -27.29
CA ARG A 548 9.68 0.10 -26.45
C ARG A 548 9.73 -0.81 -25.20
N PHE A 549 8.60 -1.01 -24.54
CA PHE A 549 8.52 -1.95 -23.41
C PHE A 549 8.81 -3.38 -23.85
N MET A 550 8.24 -3.82 -24.98
CA MET A 550 8.48 -5.15 -25.52
C MET A 550 9.95 -5.35 -25.93
N ASP A 551 10.60 -4.34 -26.51
CA ASP A 551 12.03 -4.37 -26.86
C ASP A 551 12.92 -4.48 -25.60
N GLU A 552 12.54 -3.82 -24.50
CA GLU A 552 13.25 -3.92 -23.22
C GLU A 552 13.11 -5.31 -22.60
N VAL A 553 11.91 -5.90 -22.63
CA VAL A 553 11.68 -7.26 -22.10
C VAL A 553 12.30 -8.33 -23.00
N SER A 554 12.20 -8.19 -24.33
CA SER A 554 12.81 -9.14 -25.27
C SER A 554 14.34 -9.12 -25.16
N GLY A 555 14.94 -7.93 -24.96
CA GLY A 555 16.37 -7.80 -24.67
C GLY A 555 16.80 -8.47 -23.37
N ALA A 556 16.01 -8.33 -22.29
CA ALA A 556 16.28 -9.00 -21.01
C ALA A 556 16.16 -10.53 -21.13
N ALA A 557 15.13 -11.02 -21.81
CA ALA A 557 14.94 -12.45 -22.07
C ALA A 557 16.06 -13.02 -22.95
N ALA A 558 16.46 -12.31 -24.01
CA ALA A 558 17.56 -12.70 -24.88
C ALA A 558 18.90 -12.79 -24.13
N ALA A 559 19.17 -11.85 -23.21
CA ALA A 559 20.36 -11.89 -22.37
C ALA A 559 20.37 -13.12 -21.43
N ALA A 560 19.23 -13.48 -20.84
CA ALA A 560 19.10 -14.66 -20.00
C ALA A 560 19.27 -15.96 -20.82
N ILE A 561 18.62 -16.06 -21.99
CA ILE A 561 18.77 -17.19 -22.92
C ILE A 561 20.25 -17.37 -23.31
N SER A 562 20.92 -16.27 -23.69
CA SER A 562 22.34 -16.29 -24.08
C SER A 562 23.23 -16.77 -22.94
N THR A 563 23.02 -16.25 -21.72
CA THR A 563 23.77 -16.66 -20.53
C THR A 563 23.57 -18.15 -20.24
N ARG A 564 22.32 -18.65 -20.33
CA ARG A 564 22.01 -20.05 -20.08
C ARG A 564 22.63 -20.99 -21.12
N ARG A 565 22.49 -20.66 -22.41
CA ARG A 565 23.15 -21.41 -23.50
C ARG A 565 24.67 -21.41 -23.37
N GLN A 566 25.27 -20.30 -22.95
CA GLN A 566 26.71 -20.22 -22.71
C GLN A 566 27.15 -21.13 -21.57
N PHE A 567 26.41 -21.15 -20.45
CA PHE A 567 26.68 -22.05 -19.33
C PHE A 567 26.59 -23.53 -19.75
N GLU A 568 25.53 -23.90 -20.49
CA GLU A 568 25.33 -25.26 -21.01
C GLU A 568 26.45 -25.67 -21.99
N SER A 569 26.87 -24.76 -22.87
CA SER A 569 27.98 -25.00 -23.81
C SER A 569 29.33 -25.16 -23.09
N GLN A 570 29.60 -24.36 -22.06
CA GLN A 570 30.81 -24.50 -21.23
C GLN A 570 30.83 -25.83 -20.48
N GLN A 571 29.68 -26.23 -19.93
CA GLN A 571 29.53 -27.54 -19.28
C GLN A 571 29.74 -28.69 -20.27
N ALA A 572 29.13 -28.64 -21.45
CA ALA A 572 29.31 -29.65 -22.48
C ALA A 572 30.77 -29.75 -22.97
N LEU A 573 31.46 -28.60 -23.12
CA LEU A 573 32.88 -28.56 -23.45
C LEU A 573 33.74 -29.21 -22.35
N LEU A 574 33.48 -28.89 -21.07
CA LEU A 574 34.20 -29.50 -19.95
C LEU A 574 34.00 -31.01 -19.91
N ASP A 575 32.75 -31.48 -20.02
CA ASP A 575 32.42 -32.90 -20.02
C ASP A 575 33.08 -33.61 -21.23
N GLY A 576 33.14 -32.95 -22.39
CA GLY A 576 33.86 -33.43 -23.57
C GLY A 576 35.38 -33.53 -23.37
N ILE A 577 36.00 -32.56 -22.69
CA ILE A 577 37.43 -32.58 -22.34
C ILE A 577 37.73 -33.71 -21.35
N ILE A 578 36.87 -33.92 -20.35
CA ILE A 578 37.01 -34.99 -19.36
C ILE A 578 37.00 -36.36 -20.05
N ARG A 579 36.03 -36.59 -20.94
CA ARG A 579 35.96 -37.82 -21.73
C ARG A 579 37.18 -37.99 -22.63
N LEU A 580 37.61 -36.93 -23.33
CA LEU A 580 38.81 -36.99 -24.17
C LEU A 580 40.06 -37.36 -23.37
N LEU A 581 40.23 -36.80 -22.16
CA LEU A 581 41.36 -37.14 -21.29
C LEU A 581 41.29 -38.60 -20.85
N ALA A 582 40.12 -39.05 -20.39
CA ALA A 582 39.89 -40.44 -20.00
C ALA A 582 40.16 -41.41 -21.17
N ASP A 583 39.63 -41.13 -22.36
CA ASP A 583 39.87 -41.93 -23.56
C ASP A 583 41.36 -41.95 -23.95
N ALA A 584 42.07 -40.82 -23.77
CA ALA A 584 43.50 -40.75 -24.05
C ALA A 584 44.34 -41.56 -23.05
N ILE A 585 43.94 -41.58 -21.77
CA ILE A 585 44.55 -42.43 -20.73
C ILE A 585 44.31 -43.90 -21.07
N ASP A 586 43.05 -44.26 -21.38
CA ASP A 586 42.67 -45.62 -21.74
C ASP A 586 43.37 -46.10 -23.01
N ALA A 587 43.61 -45.22 -23.99
CA ALA A 587 44.31 -45.53 -25.24
C ALA A 587 45.82 -45.71 -25.08
N LYS A 588 46.43 -45.17 -24.01
CA LYS A 588 47.89 -45.26 -23.77
C LYS A 588 48.35 -46.71 -23.54
N SER A 589 47.44 -47.54 -23.05
CA SER A 589 47.73 -48.87 -22.56
C SER A 589 46.59 -49.81 -23.02
N PRO A 590 46.85 -50.89 -23.78
CA PRO A 590 45.81 -51.82 -24.22
C PRO A 590 44.97 -52.42 -23.06
N TYR A 591 45.45 -52.29 -21.83
CA TYR A 591 44.93 -52.91 -20.61
C TYR A 591 43.85 -52.08 -19.89
N THR A 592 43.58 -50.85 -20.36
CA THR A 592 42.63 -49.90 -19.76
C THR A 592 41.41 -49.62 -20.63
N SER A 593 41.20 -50.32 -21.76
CA SER A 593 40.15 -49.98 -22.73
C SER A 593 38.72 -49.94 -22.14
N GLY A 594 38.19 -48.74 -21.92
CA GLY A 594 36.85 -48.51 -21.37
C GLY A 594 36.76 -48.68 -19.85
N HIS A 595 37.90 -48.82 -19.16
CA HIS A 595 37.98 -48.86 -17.70
C HIS A 595 37.48 -47.54 -17.10
N CYS A 596 37.95 -46.41 -17.64
CA CYS A 596 37.54 -45.09 -17.19
C CYS A 596 36.04 -44.80 -17.44
N GLU A 597 35.37 -45.54 -18.32
CA GLU A 597 33.92 -45.47 -18.53
C GLU A 597 33.13 -46.39 -17.58
N ARG A 598 33.63 -47.62 -17.35
CA ARG A 598 32.94 -48.65 -16.56
C ARG A 598 32.99 -48.41 -15.05
N VAL A 599 34.11 -47.91 -14.52
CA VAL A 599 34.24 -47.59 -13.08
C VAL A 599 33.21 -46.56 -12.63
N PRO A 600 33.02 -45.40 -13.31
CA PRO A 600 31.95 -44.46 -12.96
C PRO A 600 30.54 -45.05 -12.98
N GLU A 601 30.24 -45.96 -13.91
CA GLU A 601 28.93 -46.62 -13.96
C GLU A 601 28.70 -47.48 -12.72
N LEU A 602 29.70 -48.30 -12.35
CA LEU A 602 29.64 -49.14 -11.16
C LEU A 602 29.57 -48.33 -9.87
N ALA A 603 30.40 -47.29 -9.77
CA ALA A 603 30.40 -46.34 -8.66
C ALA A 603 29.04 -45.65 -8.50
N LYS A 604 28.40 -45.26 -9.62
CA LYS A 604 27.04 -44.71 -9.62
C LYS A 604 26.01 -45.71 -9.12
N LEU A 605 26.04 -46.97 -9.59
CA LEU A 605 25.12 -48.01 -9.12
C LEU A 605 25.23 -48.22 -7.60
N LEU A 606 26.44 -48.27 -7.07
CA LEU A 606 26.67 -48.44 -5.64
C LEU A 606 26.28 -47.19 -4.83
N ALA A 607 26.55 -45.99 -5.36
CA ALA A 607 26.12 -44.74 -4.72
C ALA A 607 24.60 -44.58 -4.69
N ASP A 608 23.90 -44.93 -5.78
CA ASP A 608 22.44 -44.94 -5.84
C ASP A 608 21.83 -45.99 -4.91
N ALA A 609 22.51 -47.11 -4.68
CA ALA A 609 22.12 -48.11 -3.68
C ALA A 609 22.36 -47.58 -2.25
N ALA A 610 23.44 -46.85 -2.03
CA ALA A 610 23.81 -46.31 -0.72
C ALA A 610 22.80 -45.26 -0.24
N GLU A 611 22.36 -44.36 -1.11
CA GLU A 611 21.33 -43.37 -0.74
C GLU A 611 19.94 -43.97 -0.47
N ARG A 612 19.64 -45.13 -1.07
CA ARG A 612 18.39 -45.85 -0.79
C ARG A 612 18.48 -46.68 0.48
N SER A 613 19.69 -46.96 0.96
CA SER A 613 19.91 -47.74 2.16
C SER A 613 19.41 -47.00 3.39
N GLN A 614 18.86 -47.73 4.35
CA GLN A 614 18.48 -47.22 5.68
C GLN A 614 19.35 -47.85 6.78
N ASP A 615 20.43 -48.55 6.39
CA ASP A 615 21.26 -49.33 7.30
C ASP A 615 22.48 -48.52 7.77
N GLY A 616 22.72 -48.51 9.09
CA GLY A 616 23.94 -48.00 9.70
C GLY A 616 24.31 -46.56 9.31
N GLU A 617 25.58 -46.34 8.98
CA GLU A 617 26.13 -45.04 8.56
C GLU A 617 25.60 -44.55 7.20
N LEU A 618 25.04 -45.45 6.38
CA LEU A 618 24.53 -45.12 5.04
C LEU A 618 23.12 -44.50 5.10
N ALA A 619 22.40 -44.66 6.21
CA ALA A 619 21.05 -44.09 6.39
C ALA A 619 21.00 -42.55 6.29
N GLN A 620 22.13 -41.89 6.56
CA GLN A 620 22.26 -40.43 6.49
C GLN A 620 22.97 -39.97 5.21
N PHE A 621 23.38 -40.90 4.35
CA PHE A 621 24.09 -40.57 3.12
C PHE A 621 23.11 -40.07 2.06
N SER A 622 23.35 -38.85 1.58
CA SER A 622 22.65 -38.28 0.43
C SER A 622 23.60 -37.36 -0.32
N MET A 623 23.54 -37.36 -1.65
CA MET A 623 24.28 -36.42 -2.48
C MET A 623 23.32 -35.44 -3.17
N THR A 624 23.69 -34.16 -3.08
CA THR A 624 23.12 -33.13 -3.95
C THR A 624 23.49 -33.40 -5.42
N GLU A 625 22.77 -32.78 -6.36
CA GLU A 625 23.09 -32.89 -7.79
C GLU A 625 24.55 -32.46 -8.09
N TYR A 626 25.02 -31.42 -7.40
CA TYR A 626 26.41 -30.98 -7.48
C TYR A 626 27.39 -32.04 -6.98
N GLN A 627 27.15 -32.64 -5.81
CA GLN A 627 28.01 -33.70 -5.27
C GLN A 627 28.02 -34.95 -6.15
N ARG A 628 26.88 -35.28 -6.79
CA ARG A 628 26.85 -36.38 -7.78
C ARG A 628 27.70 -36.06 -8.99
N ARG A 629 27.65 -34.82 -9.49
CA ARG A 629 28.50 -34.39 -10.60
C ARG A 629 29.98 -34.40 -10.21
N GLU A 630 30.31 -33.89 -9.02
CA GLU A 630 31.66 -33.92 -8.45
C GLU A 630 32.19 -35.36 -8.39
N PHE A 631 31.40 -36.27 -7.80
CA PHE A 631 31.73 -37.69 -7.71
C PHE A 631 31.89 -38.34 -9.10
N HIS A 632 31.00 -38.03 -10.04
CA HIS A 632 31.06 -38.56 -11.39
C HIS A 632 32.35 -38.14 -12.12
N ILE A 633 32.69 -36.84 -12.05
CA ILE A 633 33.91 -36.31 -12.66
C ILE A 633 35.15 -36.93 -12.00
N ALA A 634 35.16 -37.04 -10.67
CA ALA A 634 36.25 -37.67 -9.94
C ALA A 634 36.44 -39.14 -10.34
N ALA A 635 35.35 -39.89 -10.48
CA ALA A 635 35.41 -41.28 -10.94
C ALA A 635 35.94 -41.39 -12.37
N TRP A 636 35.61 -40.47 -13.28
CA TRP A 636 36.18 -40.46 -14.64
C TRP A 636 37.67 -40.14 -14.68
N LEU A 637 38.17 -39.35 -13.71
CA LEU A 637 39.55 -38.85 -13.68
C LEU A 637 40.43 -39.57 -12.63
N HIS A 638 39.93 -40.62 -11.97
CA HIS A 638 40.63 -41.31 -10.88
C HIS A 638 42.03 -41.79 -11.29
N ASP A 639 42.15 -42.23 -12.53
CA ASP A 639 43.36 -42.78 -13.11
C ASP A 639 44.19 -41.79 -13.95
N CYS A 640 43.88 -40.50 -13.92
CA CYS A 640 44.49 -39.55 -14.86
C CYS A 640 46.01 -39.40 -14.73
N GLY A 641 46.58 -39.67 -13.56
CA GLY A 641 48.01 -39.73 -13.36
C GLY A 641 48.73 -40.85 -14.13
N LYS A 642 48.04 -41.90 -14.60
CA LYS A 642 48.65 -42.94 -15.44
C LYS A 642 49.19 -42.38 -16.77
N ILE A 643 48.80 -41.16 -17.16
CA ILE A 643 49.36 -40.46 -18.32
C ILE A 643 50.88 -40.22 -18.18
N THR A 644 51.42 -40.13 -16.97
CA THR A 644 52.87 -39.95 -16.75
C THR A 644 53.61 -41.27 -16.48
N SER A 645 52.89 -42.35 -16.12
CA SER A 645 53.50 -43.65 -15.82
C SER A 645 54.12 -44.31 -17.07
N PRO A 646 55.36 -44.83 -17.03
CA PRO A 646 55.95 -45.51 -18.18
C PRO A 646 55.22 -46.81 -18.53
N VAL A 647 54.81 -46.96 -19.79
CA VAL A 647 54.04 -48.12 -20.31
C VAL A 647 54.76 -49.44 -19.99
N HIS A 648 56.07 -49.49 -20.18
CA HIS A 648 56.88 -50.68 -19.93
C HIS A 648 56.99 -51.11 -18.45
N VAL A 649 56.61 -50.24 -17.50
CA VAL A 649 56.51 -50.56 -16.08
C VAL A 649 55.10 -51.03 -15.74
N VAL A 650 54.08 -50.33 -16.24
CA VAL A 650 52.67 -50.68 -16.02
C VAL A 650 52.35 -52.05 -16.60
N ASP A 651 52.92 -52.36 -17.78
CA ASP A 651 52.60 -53.55 -18.55
C ASP A 651 53.63 -54.67 -18.38
N LYS A 652 54.55 -54.53 -17.41
CA LYS A 652 55.69 -55.41 -17.20
C LYS A 652 55.27 -56.86 -16.94
N ALA A 653 55.43 -57.72 -17.94
CA ALA A 653 54.99 -59.12 -17.92
C ALA A 653 56.07 -60.08 -17.40
N THR A 654 57.35 -59.71 -17.48
CA THR A 654 58.48 -60.53 -16.98
C THR A 654 59.47 -59.73 -16.15
N LYS A 655 60.24 -60.38 -15.28
CA LYS A 655 61.13 -59.71 -14.32
C LYS A 655 62.24 -58.89 -14.99
N LEU A 656 62.84 -59.39 -16.07
CA LEU A 656 63.92 -58.73 -16.81
C LEU A 656 63.44 -57.71 -17.84
N GLU A 657 62.13 -57.54 -17.97
CA GLU A 657 61.54 -56.59 -18.91
C GLU A 657 61.79 -55.15 -18.49
N THR A 658 62.25 -54.38 -19.47
CA THR A 658 62.35 -52.93 -19.44
C THR A 658 61.55 -52.46 -20.65
N ILE A 659 62.09 -51.63 -21.53
CA ILE A 659 61.48 -51.35 -22.84
C ILE A 659 61.32 -52.64 -23.68
N TYR A 660 62.17 -53.64 -23.45
CA TYR A 660 62.03 -55.00 -23.97
C TYR A 660 62.49 -56.04 -22.94
N ASN A 661 62.21 -57.32 -23.20
CA ASN A 661 62.65 -58.44 -22.36
C ASN A 661 64.12 -58.79 -22.57
N ARG A 662 64.97 -58.49 -21.58
CA ARG A 662 66.43 -58.70 -21.63
C ARG A 662 66.87 -60.16 -21.47
N ILE A 663 65.93 -61.10 -21.32
CA ILE A 663 66.25 -62.55 -21.28
C ILE A 663 67.03 -63.02 -22.51
N HIS A 664 66.87 -62.35 -23.66
CA HIS A 664 67.59 -62.70 -24.89
C HIS A 664 69.08 -62.35 -24.84
N GLU A 665 69.46 -61.31 -24.09
CA GLU A 665 70.87 -61.00 -23.83
C GLU A 665 71.50 -62.05 -22.93
N VAL A 666 70.79 -62.43 -21.87
CA VAL A 666 71.19 -63.52 -20.98
C VAL A 666 71.34 -64.82 -21.76
N ARG A 667 70.35 -65.17 -22.60
CA ARG A 667 70.42 -66.34 -23.49
C ARG A 667 71.68 -66.30 -24.37
N THR A 668 71.98 -65.15 -24.96
CA THR A 668 73.18 -65.00 -25.80
C THR A 668 74.46 -65.31 -25.03
N ARG A 669 74.57 -64.92 -23.76
CA ARG A 669 75.73 -65.27 -22.92
C ARG A 669 75.80 -66.78 -22.62
N PHE A 670 74.66 -67.45 -22.44
CA PHE A 670 74.61 -68.92 -22.37
C PHE A 670 75.05 -69.59 -23.68
N GLU A 671 74.68 -69.06 -24.84
CA GLU A 671 75.15 -69.55 -26.15
C GLU A 671 76.67 -69.37 -26.31
N VAL A 672 77.24 -68.29 -25.77
CA VAL A 672 78.70 -68.09 -25.73
C VAL A 672 79.36 -69.17 -24.87
N LEU A 673 78.86 -69.41 -23.64
CA LEU A 673 79.40 -70.46 -22.77
C LEU A 673 79.25 -71.87 -23.36
N TRP A 674 78.19 -72.10 -24.13
CA TRP A 674 78.01 -73.35 -24.88
C TRP A 674 79.11 -73.53 -25.93
N ARG A 675 79.42 -72.47 -26.68
CA ARG A 675 80.50 -72.46 -27.66
C ARG A 675 81.87 -72.58 -27.01
N ASP A 676 82.09 -71.94 -25.85
CA ASP A 676 83.33 -72.06 -25.08
C ASP A 676 83.56 -73.51 -24.63
N ALA A 677 82.51 -74.25 -24.25
CA ALA A 677 82.63 -75.68 -23.94
C ALA A 677 83.07 -76.51 -25.17
N GLU A 678 82.63 -76.15 -26.38
CA GLU A 678 83.09 -76.79 -27.63
C GLU A 678 84.54 -76.42 -27.96
N ILE A 679 84.93 -75.15 -27.75
CA ILE A 679 86.30 -74.67 -27.94
C ILE A 679 87.26 -75.35 -26.96
N ASP A 680 86.88 -75.49 -25.69
CA ASP A 680 87.66 -76.19 -24.67
C ASP A 680 87.86 -77.66 -25.04
N TYR A 681 86.81 -78.32 -25.54
CA TYR A 681 86.88 -79.69 -26.06
C TYR A 681 87.89 -79.81 -27.21
N LEU A 682 87.74 -78.99 -28.25
CA LEU A 682 88.61 -79.02 -29.43
C LEU A 682 90.06 -78.67 -29.07
N SER A 683 90.27 -77.64 -28.23
CA SER A 683 91.59 -77.22 -27.78
C SER A 683 92.27 -78.29 -26.93
N GLY A 684 91.52 -78.97 -26.05
CA GLY A 684 92.02 -80.10 -25.27
C GLY A 684 92.44 -81.28 -26.16
N CYS A 685 91.64 -81.60 -27.19
CA CYS A 685 91.97 -82.63 -28.16
C CYS A 685 93.26 -82.29 -28.95
N LEU A 686 93.41 -81.02 -29.38
CA LEU A 686 94.63 -80.54 -30.05
C LEU A 686 95.87 -80.60 -29.15
N ASN A 687 95.69 -80.43 -27.84
CA ASN A 687 96.76 -80.52 -26.83
C ASN A 687 97.06 -81.96 -26.39
N GLY A 688 96.50 -82.99 -27.06
CA GLY A 688 96.80 -84.40 -26.82
C GLY A 688 96.14 -85.01 -25.58
N GLN A 689 95.10 -84.37 -25.02
CA GLN A 689 94.33 -84.92 -23.91
C GLN A 689 93.35 -86.01 -24.39
N SER A 690 92.78 -86.80 -23.47
CA SER A 690 91.83 -87.87 -23.81
C SER A 690 90.53 -87.32 -24.40
N GLU A 691 90.27 -87.62 -25.68
CA GLU A 691 89.06 -87.20 -26.40
C GLU A 691 87.77 -87.68 -25.69
N ALA A 692 87.75 -88.92 -25.19
CA ALA A 692 86.58 -89.48 -24.52
C ALA A 692 86.23 -88.71 -23.22
N ALA A 693 87.24 -88.39 -22.40
CA ALA A 693 87.05 -87.63 -21.17
C ALA A 693 86.62 -86.18 -21.47
N LEU A 694 87.20 -85.55 -22.50
CA LEU A 694 86.82 -84.20 -22.91
C LEU A 694 85.42 -84.15 -23.50
N ARG A 695 85.01 -85.16 -24.28
CA ARG A 695 83.65 -85.24 -24.84
C ARG A 695 82.62 -85.37 -23.74
N GLN A 696 82.88 -86.20 -22.72
CA GLN A 696 82.01 -86.32 -21.55
C GLN A 696 81.92 -85.00 -20.77
N LYS A 697 83.07 -84.34 -20.51
CA LYS A 697 83.11 -83.04 -19.83
C LYS A 697 82.30 -81.98 -20.59
N LYS A 698 82.44 -81.93 -21.92
CA LYS A 698 81.67 -81.04 -22.80
C LYS A 698 80.17 -81.29 -22.68
N HIS A 699 79.72 -82.54 -22.85
CA HIS A 699 78.30 -82.88 -22.75
C HIS A 699 77.72 -82.53 -21.38
N ALA A 700 78.42 -82.88 -20.29
CA ALA A 700 77.98 -82.53 -18.93
C ALA A 700 77.86 -81.01 -18.74
N ARG A 701 78.80 -80.22 -19.29
CA ARG A 701 78.73 -78.76 -19.23
C ARG A 701 77.57 -78.20 -20.05
N GLN A 702 77.35 -78.73 -21.24
CA GLN A 702 76.25 -78.34 -22.13
C GLN A 702 74.87 -78.65 -21.51
N GLU A 703 74.69 -79.83 -20.92
CA GLU A 703 73.47 -80.20 -20.18
C GLU A 703 73.24 -79.29 -18.96
N GLN A 704 74.31 -78.98 -18.20
CA GLN A 704 74.23 -78.04 -17.08
C GLN A 704 73.77 -76.65 -17.54
N LEU A 705 74.37 -76.11 -18.61
CA LEU A 705 74.01 -74.79 -19.15
C LEU A 705 72.55 -74.74 -19.61
N GLN A 706 72.05 -75.81 -20.22
CA GLN A 706 70.66 -75.90 -20.66
C GLN A 706 69.68 -75.94 -19.46
N SER A 707 70.03 -76.68 -18.41
CA SER A 707 69.26 -76.71 -17.15
C SER A 707 69.28 -75.36 -16.42
N ASP A 708 70.43 -74.69 -16.39
CA ASP A 708 70.61 -73.39 -15.75
C ASP A 708 69.83 -72.30 -16.48
N PHE A 709 69.89 -72.26 -17.82
CA PHE A 709 69.10 -71.31 -18.60
C PHE A 709 67.60 -71.56 -18.46
N ALA A 710 67.14 -72.81 -18.49
CA ALA A 710 65.73 -73.14 -18.29
C ALA A 710 65.21 -72.64 -16.93
N PHE A 711 66.04 -72.75 -15.88
CA PHE A 711 65.71 -72.22 -14.56
C PHE A 711 65.65 -70.68 -14.53
N VAL A 712 66.60 -70.00 -15.17
CA VAL A 712 66.60 -68.53 -15.30
C VAL A 712 65.37 -68.05 -16.10
N ALA A 713 65.05 -68.72 -17.21
CA ALA A 713 63.89 -68.41 -18.03
C ALA A 713 62.57 -68.60 -17.25
N GLN A 714 62.45 -69.67 -16.46
CA GLN A 714 61.29 -69.88 -15.60
C GLN A 714 61.18 -68.79 -14.52
N THR A 715 62.31 -68.41 -13.92
CA THR A 715 62.36 -67.34 -12.91
C THR A 715 61.91 -66.00 -13.50
N ASN A 716 62.23 -65.73 -14.76
CA ASN A 716 61.88 -64.49 -15.45
C ASN A 716 60.36 -64.28 -15.63
N ILE A 717 59.56 -65.34 -15.73
CA ILE A 717 58.11 -65.23 -15.98
C ILE A 717 57.37 -64.54 -14.82
N GLY A 718 57.88 -64.60 -13.59
CA GLY A 718 57.32 -63.85 -12.47
C GLY A 718 55.93 -64.33 -12.02
N GLY A 719 55.84 -65.61 -11.64
CA GLY A 719 54.63 -66.23 -11.09
C GLY A 719 54.67 -66.41 -9.55
N GLU A 720 54.80 -67.67 -9.13
CA GLU A 720 54.77 -68.12 -7.73
C GLU A 720 55.88 -67.52 -6.84
N PHE A 721 55.73 -67.69 -5.53
CA PHE A 721 56.72 -67.28 -4.54
C PHE A 721 58.06 -67.99 -4.76
N MET A 722 59.15 -67.22 -4.93
CA MET A 722 60.50 -67.77 -5.00
C MET A 722 61.01 -68.20 -3.64
N LYS A 723 61.48 -69.44 -3.53
CA LYS A 723 62.08 -69.96 -2.30
C LYS A 723 63.51 -69.44 -2.13
N ALA A 724 64.00 -69.42 -0.90
CA ALA A 724 65.39 -69.04 -0.60
C ALA A 724 66.41 -69.90 -1.39
N SER A 725 66.13 -71.20 -1.55
CA SER A 725 66.94 -72.13 -2.35
C SER A 725 67.01 -71.75 -3.83
N ASP A 726 65.95 -71.16 -4.38
CA ASP A 726 65.89 -70.75 -5.78
C ASP A 726 66.78 -69.50 -5.99
N ILE A 727 66.75 -68.56 -5.05
CA ILE A 727 67.63 -67.38 -5.05
C ILE A 727 69.10 -67.81 -4.90
N GLU A 728 69.41 -68.76 -4.01
CA GLU A 728 70.78 -69.31 -3.88
C GLU A 728 71.25 -70.02 -5.16
N ARG A 729 70.36 -70.77 -5.84
CA ARG A 729 70.67 -71.36 -7.14
C ARG A 729 70.94 -70.28 -8.18
N LEU A 730 70.14 -69.23 -8.21
CA LEU A 730 70.31 -68.11 -9.13
C LEU A 730 71.65 -67.39 -8.92
N ASN A 731 72.04 -67.15 -7.67
CA ASN A 731 73.35 -66.57 -7.33
C ASN A 731 74.51 -67.44 -7.83
N ARG A 732 74.44 -68.77 -7.64
CA ARG A 732 75.46 -69.70 -8.17
C ARG A 732 75.54 -69.69 -9.70
N ILE A 733 74.41 -69.52 -10.39
CA ILE A 733 74.40 -69.38 -11.86
C ILE A 733 75.01 -68.03 -12.27
N ALA A 734 74.73 -66.96 -11.52
CA ALA A 734 75.26 -65.63 -11.77
C ALA A 734 76.79 -65.56 -11.67
N GLU A 735 77.39 -66.31 -10.73
CA GLU A 735 78.85 -66.38 -10.51
C GLU A 735 79.63 -67.00 -11.67
N GLN A 736 78.96 -67.71 -12.59
CA GLN A 736 79.63 -68.25 -13.78
C GLN A 736 80.18 -67.09 -14.61
N GLU A 737 81.42 -67.19 -15.09
CA GLU A 737 82.06 -66.12 -15.86
C GLU A 737 82.04 -66.41 -17.36
N TRP A 738 81.84 -65.36 -18.17
CA TRP A 738 82.01 -65.41 -19.63
C TRP A 738 83.01 -64.33 -20.08
N MET A 739 83.58 -64.50 -21.29
CA MET A 739 84.65 -63.63 -21.80
C MET A 739 84.13 -62.56 -22.74
N ARG A 740 84.19 -61.29 -22.33
CA ARG A 740 83.84 -60.15 -23.19
C ARG A 740 85.07 -59.58 -23.88
N HIS A 741 85.01 -59.52 -25.21
CA HIS A 741 86.07 -58.97 -26.07
C HIS A 741 85.78 -57.56 -26.60
N PHE A 742 84.51 -57.17 -26.67
CA PHE A 742 84.07 -55.90 -27.26
C PHE A 742 83.73 -54.90 -26.17
N SER A 743 84.10 -53.64 -26.36
CA SER A 743 83.75 -52.54 -25.44
C SER A 743 82.25 -52.39 -25.33
N ASN A 744 81.75 -52.19 -24.11
CA ASN A 744 80.35 -51.83 -23.88
C ASN A 744 80.12 -50.31 -23.91
N ARG A 745 81.17 -49.51 -24.20
CA ARG A 745 81.11 -48.04 -24.22
C ARG A 745 80.94 -47.46 -25.62
N ILE A 746 81.30 -48.21 -26.66
CA ILE A 746 81.25 -47.73 -28.05
C ILE A 746 79.80 -47.83 -28.55
N GLY A 747 79.26 -46.70 -29.05
CA GLY A 747 77.91 -46.63 -29.61
C GLY A 747 76.82 -46.25 -28.61
N LEU A 748 77.18 -45.82 -27.40
CA LEU A 748 76.25 -45.30 -26.40
C LEU A 748 75.85 -43.85 -26.67
N SER A 749 74.66 -43.49 -26.19
CA SER A 749 74.24 -42.08 -26.09
C SER A 749 75.02 -41.34 -25.00
N GLN A 750 74.98 -40.00 -25.04
CA GLN A 750 75.63 -39.16 -24.02
C GLN A 750 75.09 -39.42 -22.61
N GLU A 751 73.80 -39.74 -22.48
CA GLU A 751 73.15 -40.07 -21.22
C GLU A 751 73.67 -41.40 -20.67
N GLU A 752 73.69 -42.46 -21.48
CA GLU A 752 74.24 -43.78 -21.10
C GLU A 752 75.72 -43.72 -20.72
N GLU A 753 76.52 -42.89 -21.41
CA GLU A 753 77.93 -42.70 -21.10
C GLU A 753 78.15 -42.04 -19.72
N GLN A 754 77.28 -41.11 -19.32
CA GLN A 754 77.33 -40.46 -18.01
C GLN A 754 77.06 -41.43 -16.85
N HIS A 755 76.27 -42.48 -17.08
CA HIS A 755 75.98 -43.51 -16.08
C HIS A 755 77.12 -44.52 -15.89
N LEU A 756 78.13 -44.52 -16.76
CA LEU A 756 79.25 -45.45 -16.69
C LEU A 756 80.43 -44.91 -15.84
N PRO A 757 81.08 -45.77 -15.04
CA PRO A 757 82.24 -45.37 -14.26
C PRO A 757 83.42 -44.98 -15.15
N HIS A 758 84.16 -43.93 -14.76
CA HIS A 758 85.18 -43.28 -15.61
C HIS A 758 86.56 -43.99 -15.66
N TYR A 759 86.67 -45.26 -15.27
CA TYR A 759 87.93 -46.00 -15.35
C TYR A 759 88.19 -46.59 -16.76
N PRO A 760 89.46 -46.71 -17.20
CA PRO A 760 89.79 -47.30 -18.49
C PRO A 760 89.36 -48.77 -18.58
N GLU A 761 88.85 -49.18 -19.75
CA GLU A 761 88.36 -50.53 -19.98
C GLU A 761 89.50 -51.45 -20.46
N ASN A 762 89.80 -52.50 -19.69
CA ASN A 762 90.80 -53.51 -20.05
C ASN A 762 90.10 -54.70 -20.71
N LEU A 763 90.28 -54.90 -22.02
CA LEU A 763 89.70 -56.01 -22.78
C LEU A 763 90.78 -56.98 -23.30
N PRO A 764 90.50 -58.30 -23.40
CA PRO A 764 89.27 -58.97 -22.97
C PRO A 764 89.15 -59.09 -21.45
N ARG A 765 87.91 -59.15 -20.92
CA ARG A 765 87.63 -59.22 -19.48
C ARG A 765 86.58 -60.27 -19.14
N ARG A 766 86.79 -60.97 -18.01
CA ARG A 766 85.80 -61.90 -17.45
C ARG A 766 84.70 -61.12 -16.75
N GLU A 767 83.45 -61.47 -17.06
CA GLU A 767 82.27 -60.90 -16.41
C GLU A 767 81.36 -62.01 -15.89
N PRO A 768 80.67 -61.80 -14.76
CA PRO A 768 79.64 -62.73 -14.31
C PRO A 768 78.52 -62.84 -15.35
N LEU A 769 77.88 -64.00 -15.39
CA LEU A 769 76.86 -64.37 -16.38
C LEU A 769 75.60 -63.51 -16.21
N LEU A 770 75.22 -63.28 -14.96
CA LEU A 770 74.17 -62.35 -14.54
C LEU A 770 74.78 -61.29 -13.63
N ALA A 771 74.48 -60.01 -13.87
CA ALA A 771 75.12 -58.92 -13.15
C ALA A 771 74.16 -57.80 -12.76
N ASN A 772 74.33 -57.29 -11.53
CA ASN A 772 73.80 -55.99 -11.11
C ASN A 772 74.88 -54.94 -11.38
N LYS A 773 74.88 -54.38 -12.58
CA LYS A 773 75.89 -53.41 -13.01
C LYS A 773 75.55 -51.99 -12.50
N PRO A 774 76.53 -51.12 -12.25
CA PRO A 774 76.29 -49.72 -11.88
C PRO A 774 75.40 -48.98 -12.87
N GLU A 775 75.57 -49.22 -14.18
CA GLU A 775 74.75 -48.63 -15.25
C GLU A 775 73.29 -49.12 -15.25
N HIS A 776 72.94 -50.15 -14.48
CA HIS A 776 71.55 -50.57 -14.31
C HIS A 776 70.80 -49.74 -13.25
N ILE A 777 71.50 -48.90 -12.50
CA ILE A 777 70.94 -48.14 -11.38
C ILE A 777 70.76 -46.68 -11.81
N GLU A 778 69.54 -46.18 -11.65
CA GLU A 778 69.20 -44.78 -11.87
C GLU A 778 68.83 -44.13 -10.53
N ASN A 779 69.51 -43.05 -10.17
CA ASN A 779 69.25 -42.30 -8.95
C ASN A 779 68.28 -41.14 -9.22
N TRP A 780 67.53 -40.71 -8.20
CA TRP A 780 66.54 -39.62 -8.32
C TRP A 780 67.09 -38.29 -8.85
N GLY A 781 68.34 -37.95 -8.55
CA GLY A 781 68.95 -36.68 -8.96
C GLY A 781 68.10 -35.47 -8.53
N GLU A 782 67.95 -34.48 -9.43
CA GLU A 782 67.06 -33.32 -9.23
C GLU A 782 65.56 -33.67 -9.35
N ARG A 783 65.20 -34.88 -9.80
CA ARG A 783 63.82 -35.31 -10.09
C ARG A 783 63.18 -36.09 -8.93
N ARG A 784 63.69 -35.94 -7.70
CA ARG A 784 63.13 -36.59 -6.51
C ARG A 784 61.69 -36.08 -6.27
N PRO A 785 60.67 -36.96 -6.23
CA PRO A 785 59.29 -36.53 -6.08
C PRO A 785 58.97 -36.18 -4.61
N PRO A 786 58.15 -35.15 -4.35
CA PRO A 786 57.86 -34.66 -3.00
C PRO A 786 56.74 -35.49 -2.34
N VAL A 787 57.00 -36.77 -2.06
CA VAL A 787 56.00 -37.75 -1.58
C VAL A 787 56.14 -38.13 -0.11
N GLU A 788 57.29 -37.85 0.50
CA GLU A 788 57.53 -38.09 1.92
C GLU A 788 56.80 -37.04 2.76
N PHE A 789 56.29 -37.45 3.93
CA PHE A 789 55.48 -36.59 4.80
C PHE A 789 56.19 -35.30 5.24
N ASP A 790 57.51 -35.36 5.46
CA ASP A 790 58.33 -34.23 5.92
C ASP A 790 59.00 -33.44 4.78
N HIS A 791 58.71 -33.77 3.52
CA HIS A 791 59.29 -33.08 2.37
C HIS A 791 58.74 -31.64 2.24
N PRO A 792 59.58 -30.59 2.12
CA PRO A 792 59.15 -29.19 2.18
C PRO A 792 58.20 -28.77 1.02
N GLU A 793 58.29 -29.43 -0.12
CA GLU A 793 57.42 -29.19 -1.28
C GLU A 793 56.13 -30.04 -1.27
N ASN A 794 55.95 -30.93 -0.29
CA ASN A 794 54.75 -31.75 -0.16
C ASN A 794 53.62 -30.94 0.49
N ILE A 795 52.86 -30.22 -0.32
CA ILE A 795 51.69 -29.45 0.12
C ILE A 795 50.37 -30.25 0.10
N TRP A 796 50.42 -31.48 -0.41
CA TRP A 796 49.23 -32.33 -0.62
C TRP A 796 49.00 -33.34 0.51
N GLY A 797 49.94 -33.45 1.45
CA GLY A 797 49.85 -34.36 2.59
C GLY A 797 50.18 -35.81 2.23
N PHE A 798 51.04 -36.05 1.24
CA PHE A 798 51.49 -37.41 0.91
C PHE A 798 52.31 -38.03 2.04
N ASP A 799 52.24 -39.34 2.21
CA ASP A 799 53.03 -40.12 3.16
C ASP A 799 53.42 -41.45 2.51
N MET A 800 54.31 -41.38 1.53
CA MET A 800 54.81 -42.56 0.82
C MET A 800 56.28 -42.81 1.13
N GLN A 801 56.65 -44.09 1.24
CA GLN A 801 58.05 -44.48 1.31
C GLN A 801 58.70 -44.35 -0.07
N LEU A 802 59.63 -43.41 -0.21
CA LEU A 802 60.41 -43.24 -1.42
C LEU A 802 61.53 -44.30 -1.49
N PRO A 803 61.65 -45.10 -2.55
CA PRO A 803 62.76 -46.03 -2.71
C PRO A 803 64.08 -45.28 -2.87
N ALA A 804 65.20 -45.91 -2.48
CA ALA A 804 66.52 -45.27 -2.50
C ALA A 804 66.97 -44.83 -3.91
N GLN A 805 66.48 -45.51 -4.94
CA GLN A 805 66.81 -45.31 -6.35
C GLN A 805 65.53 -45.05 -7.14
N ALA A 806 65.62 -44.36 -8.27
CA ALA A 806 64.50 -44.13 -9.18
C ALA A 806 64.17 -45.41 -9.97
N TYR A 807 65.20 -46.12 -10.42
CA TYR A 807 65.08 -47.45 -11.04
C TYR A 807 66.28 -48.33 -10.69
N ASN A 808 66.03 -49.62 -10.50
CA ASN A 808 67.07 -50.64 -10.40
C ASN A 808 66.82 -51.76 -11.40
N LYS A 809 67.49 -51.68 -12.54
CA LYS A 809 67.38 -52.60 -13.67
C LYS A 809 68.36 -53.78 -13.54
N GLY A 810 68.95 -54.03 -12.37
CA GLY A 810 69.92 -55.11 -12.16
C GLY A 810 69.35 -56.49 -12.52
N GLU A 811 70.06 -57.31 -13.29
CA GLU A 811 69.53 -58.58 -13.79
C GLU A 811 69.21 -59.55 -12.64
N LEU A 812 70.16 -59.72 -11.72
CA LEU A 812 70.03 -60.59 -10.57
C LEU A 812 69.01 -60.02 -9.56
N TYR A 813 69.00 -58.70 -9.36
CA TYR A 813 68.03 -58.02 -8.52
C TYR A 813 66.59 -58.26 -9.01
N ASN A 814 66.34 -58.03 -10.29
CA ASN A 814 65.04 -58.23 -10.91
C ASN A 814 64.62 -59.70 -10.86
N LEU A 815 65.49 -60.63 -11.24
CA LEU A 815 65.18 -62.07 -11.21
C LEU A 815 64.88 -62.58 -9.79
N SER A 816 65.49 -61.97 -8.76
CA SER A 816 65.33 -62.33 -7.35
C SER A 816 64.06 -61.77 -6.68
N VAL A 817 63.23 -61.00 -7.41
CA VAL A 817 61.94 -60.51 -6.90
C VAL A 817 61.09 -61.70 -6.43
N LYS A 818 60.72 -61.72 -5.15
CA LYS A 818 60.11 -62.91 -4.52
C LYS A 818 58.70 -63.21 -5.00
N ARG A 819 57.91 -62.19 -5.36
CA ARG A 819 56.51 -62.31 -5.78
C ARG A 819 56.21 -61.33 -6.90
N GLY A 820 55.63 -61.82 -8.01
CA GLY A 820 55.33 -61.01 -9.19
C GLY A 820 56.58 -60.60 -9.97
N THR A 821 56.43 -59.53 -10.76
CA THR A 821 57.44 -59.06 -11.73
C THR A 821 58.09 -57.72 -11.37
N LEU A 822 57.47 -56.96 -10.47
CA LEU A 822 57.84 -55.58 -10.16
C LEU A 822 58.83 -55.52 -8.99
N THR A 823 59.88 -54.73 -9.18
CA THR A 823 60.79 -54.29 -8.13
C THR A 823 60.13 -53.28 -7.19
N GLU A 824 60.81 -52.88 -6.10
CA GLU A 824 60.31 -51.85 -5.18
C GLU A 824 60.18 -50.50 -5.90
N GLU A 825 61.17 -50.15 -6.71
CA GLU A 825 61.21 -48.94 -7.52
C GLU A 825 60.06 -48.89 -8.55
N GLU A 826 59.84 -49.99 -9.27
CA GLU A 826 58.75 -50.09 -10.24
C GLU A 826 57.37 -50.08 -9.57
N ARG A 827 57.24 -50.67 -8.39
CA ARG A 827 56.01 -50.60 -7.60
C ARG A 827 55.72 -49.16 -7.18
N PHE A 828 56.73 -48.42 -6.71
CA PHE A 828 56.58 -47.00 -6.41
C PHE A 828 56.13 -46.21 -7.64
N VAL A 829 56.73 -46.46 -8.82
CA VAL A 829 56.32 -45.81 -10.08
C VAL A 829 54.87 -46.09 -10.45
N ILE A 830 54.36 -47.29 -10.16
CA ILE A 830 52.94 -47.58 -10.32
C ILE A 830 52.14 -46.77 -9.31
N GLN A 831 52.49 -46.77 -8.02
CA GLN A 831 51.75 -46.04 -6.98
C GLN A 831 51.76 -44.52 -7.20
N ASP A 832 52.84 -43.97 -7.78
CA ASP A 832 53.00 -42.54 -8.07
C ASP A 832 51.89 -41.98 -8.97
N HIS A 833 51.17 -42.81 -9.74
CA HIS A 833 50.02 -42.31 -10.53
C HIS A 833 48.98 -41.58 -9.64
N MET A 834 48.85 -41.96 -8.37
CA MET A 834 47.95 -41.26 -7.43
C MET A 834 48.45 -39.88 -7.05
N VAL A 835 49.77 -39.77 -6.83
CA VAL A 835 50.44 -38.49 -6.61
C VAL A 835 50.22 -37.58 -7.83
N GLN A 836 50.39 -38.12 -9.03
CA GLN A 836 50.21 -37.36 -10.27
C GLN A 836 48.74 -36.98 -10.50
N THR A 837 47.78 -37.88 -10.24
CA THR A 837 46.33 -37.57 -10.26
C THR A 837 46.03 -36.37 -9.36
N ILE A 838 46.46 -36.41 -8.10
CA ILE A 838 46.21 -35.32 -7.15
C ILE A 838 46.87 -34.02 -7.61
N LYS A 839 48.14 -34.04 -8.04
CA LYS A 839 48.87 -32.85 -8.49
C LYS A 839 48.24 -32.23 -9.74
N MET A 840 47.90 -33.06 -10.73
CA MET A 840 47.30 -32.60 -11.99
C MET A 840 45.92 -31.99 -11.75
N LEU A 841 45.05 -32.70 -11.01
CA LEU A 841 43.70 -32.23 -10.76
C LEU A 841 43.68 -31.01 -9.82
N SER A 842 44.58 -30.95 -8.82
CA SER A 842 44.68 -29.77 -7.94
C SER A 842 45.19 -28.52 -8.66
N SER A 843 45.77 -28.66 -9.85
CA SER A 843 46.21 -27.53 -10.68
C SER A 843 45.08 -26.95 -11.54
N LEU A 844 43.95 -27.67 -11.66
CA LEU A 844 42.80 -27.21 -12.43
C LEU A 844 41.97 -26.20 -11.60
N PRO A 845 41.48 -25.11 -12.22
CA PRO A 845 40.66 -24.11 -11.54
C PRO A 845 39.21 -24.60 -11.39
N PHE A 846 39.00 -25.66 -10.62
CA PHE A 846 37.67 -26.17 -10.35
C PHE A 846 36.80 -25.11 -9.66
N PRO A 847 35.51 -24.97 -10.04
CA PRO A 847 34.57 -24.18 -9.28
C PRO A 847 34.34 -24.80 -7.89
N GLU A 848 33.79 -24.02 -6.95
CA GLU A 848 33.64 -24.43 -5.54
C GLU A 848 32.86 -25.76 -5.39
N GLU A 849 31.92 -26.01 -6.30
CA GLU A 849 31.09 -27.23 -6.30
C GLU A 849 31.84 -28.49 -6.76
N LEU A 850 33.04 -28.36 -7.34
CA LEU A 850 33.88 -29.46 -7.85
C LEU A 850 35.25 -29.54 -7.14
N LYS A 851 35.43 -28.81 -6.04
CA LYS A 851 36.74 -28.65 -5.38
C LYS A 851 37.31 -29.96 -4.81
N ASN A 852 36.47 -30.96 -4.52
CA ASN A 852 36.92 -32.24 -3.95
C ASN A 852 37.25 -33.27 -5.02
N VAL A 853 37.06 -32.96 -6.32
CA VAL A 853 37.47 -33.86 -7.43
C VAL A 853 38.89 -34.42 -7.25
N PRO A 854 39.92 -33.61 -6.94
CA PRO A 854 41.28 -34.13 -6.76
C PRO A 854 41.41 -35.13 -5.61
N ASN A 855 40.66 -34.94 -4.52
CA ASN A 855 40.70 -35.83 -3.36
C ASN A 855 39.97 -37.14 -3.66
N ILE A 856 38.76 -37.08 -4.20
CA ILE A 856 37.97 -38.28 -4.52
C ILE A 856 38.71 -39.14 -5.55
N ALA A 857 39.18 -38.51 -6.63
CA ALA A 857 39.97 -39.18 -7.66
C ALA A 857 41.28 -39.73 -7.08
N GLY A 858 41.93 -39.00 -6.17
CA GLY A 858 43.25 -39.32 -5.63
C GLY A 858 43.29 -40.30 -4.45
N ASN A 859 42.16 -40.52 -3.77
CA ASN A 859 42.10 -41.31 -2.54
C ASN A 859 41.61 -42.76 -2.76
N HIS A 860 41.29 -43.18 -4.00
CA HIS A 860 40.67 -44.49 -4.24
C HIS A 860 41.59 -45.70 -3.97
N HIS A 861 42.89 -45.48 -3.74
CA HIS A 861 43.87 -46.47 -3.31
C HIS A 861 44.21 -46.40 -1.81
N GLU A 862 43.55 -45.52 -1.06
CA GLU A 862 43.62 -45.50 0.40
C GLU A 862 42.88 -46.72 0.99
N GLN A 863 43.36 -47.20 2.13
CA GLN A 863 42.83 -48.38 2.82
C GLN A 863 42.38 -47.97 4.21
N LEU A 864 41.33 -48.60 4.75
CA LEU A 864 40.68 -48.10 5.97
C LEU A 864 41.59 -48.18 7.22
N ASP A 865 42.54 -49.10 7.21
CA ASP A 865 43.57 -49.29 8.24
C ASP A 865 44.71 -48.25 8.17
N GLY A 866 44.76 -47.44 7.11
CA GLY A 866 45.79 -46.42 6.86
C GLY A 866 47.05 -46.94 6.19
N THR A 867 47.08 -48.19 5.69
CA THR A 867 48.24 -48.74 4.97
C THR A 867 48.20 -48.50 3.45
N GLY A 868 47.15 -47.82 2.98
CA GLY A 868 46.99 -47.36 1.60
C GLY A 868 47.87 -46.16 1.23
N TYR A 869 47.67 -45.64 0.03
CA TYR A 869 48.47 -44.55 -0.54
C TYR A 869 47.60 -43.59 -1.37
N PRO A 870 48.02 -42.33 -1.59
CA PRO A 870 49.34 -41.76 -1.32
C PRO A 870 49.50 -41.01 0.01
N ARG A 871 48.46 -40.91 0.85
CA ARG A 871 48.45 -40.10 2.08
C ARG A 871 48.31 -40.91 3.37
N GLY A 872 48.02 -42.21 3.30
CA GLY A 872 47.86 -43.06 4.48
C GLY A 872 46.62 -42.72 5.29
N LEU A 873 45.51 -42.38 4.61
CA LEU A 873 44.27 -41.95 5.25
C LEU A 873 43.58 -43.13 5.93
N LYS A 874 43.05 -42.88 7.14
CA LYS A 874 42.23 -43.86 7.88
C LYS A 874 40.76 -43.72 7.54
N ARG A 875 39.96 -44.72 7.94
CA ARG A 875 38.49 -44.76 7.76
C ARG A 875 37.79 -43.42 8.01
N GLU A 876 38.11 -42.71 9.10
CA GLU A 876 37.41 -41.48 9.48
C GLU A 876 37.73 -40.28 8.57
N GLN A 877 38.82 -40.36 7.82
CA GLN A 877 39.26 -39.33 6.88
C GLN A 877 38.75 -39.59 5.45
N LEU A 878 38.24 -40.79 5.18
CA LEU A 878 37.71 -41.20 3.89
C LEU A 878 36.20 -41.00 3.83
N SER A 879 35.76 -40.23 2.85
CA SER A 879 34.35 -40.05 2.54
C SER A 879 33.73 -41.37 2.07
N ILE A 880 32.39 -41.44 2.09
CA ILE A 880 31.67 -42.60 1.51
C ILE A 880 31.98 -42.68 0.00
N GLN A 881 32.12 -41.54 -0.67
CA GLN A 881 32.50 -41.45 -2.08
C GLN A 881 33.85 -42.12 -2.35
N ASP A 882 34.88 -41.82 -1.55
CA ASP A 882 36.23 -42.43 -1.69
C ASP A 882 36.13 -43.96 -1.60
N ARG A 883 35.39 -44.45 -0.60
CA ARG A 883 35.22 -45.88 -0.32
C ARG A 883 34.39 -46.60 -1.38
N ILE A 884 33.38 -45.94 -1.96
CA ILE A 884 32.61 -46.47 -3.09
C ILE A 884 33.52 -46.61 -4.32
N LEU A 885 34.31 -45.58 -4.62
CA LEU A 885 35.19 -45.59 -5.79
C LEU A 885 36.26 -46.68 -5.68
N ALA A 886 36.84 -46.89 -4.51
CA ALA A 886 37.79 -47.97 -4.25
C ALA A 886 37.19 -49.36 -4.52
N ILE A 887 35.96 -49.64 -4.06
CA ILE A 887 35.29 -50.92 -4.33
C ILE A 887 35.01 -51.07 -5.83
N ALA A 888 34.54 -50.01 -6.49
CA ALA A 888 34.22 -50.02 -7.91
C ALA A 888 35.46 -50.29 -8.77
N ASP A 889 36.56 -49.59 -8.52
CA ASP A 889 37.83 -49.76 -9.23
C ASP A 889 38.39 -51.19 -9.06
N VAL A 890 38.51 -51.67 -7.81
CA VAL A 890 39.04 -53.01 -7.55
C VAL A 890 38.18 -54.10 -8.20
N PHE A 891 36.85 -54.00 -8.13
CA PHE A 891 35.96 -54.98 -8.74
C PHE A 891 36.03 -54.98 -10.26
N GLU A 892 36.04 -53.79 -10.89
CA GLU A 892 36.20 -53.65 -12.33
C GLU A 892 37.53 -54.28 -12.77
N ALA A 893 38.62 -53.93 -12.09
CA ALA A 893 39.96 -54.42 -12.41
C ALA A 893 40.13 -55.94 -12.30
N LEU A 894 39.38 -56.60 -11.41
CA LEU A 894 39.40 -58.07 -11.26
C LEU A 894 38.55 -58.78 -12.33
N THR A 895 37.47 -58.15 -12.79
CA THR A 895 36.50 -58.74 -13.72
C THR A 895 36.77 -58.41 -15.19
N ALA A 896 37.59 -57.40 -15.47
CA ALA A 896 38.00 -56.97 -16.80
C ALA A 896 38.59 -58.12 -17.65
N ALA A 897 37.96 -58.41 -18.80
CA ALA A 897 38.27 -59.56 -19.67
C ALA A 897 39.21 -59.23 -20.85
N ASP A 898 39.58 -57.97 -20.96
CA ASP A 898 40.43 -57.36 -21.99
C ASP A 898 41.92 -57.36 -21.62
N ARG A 899 42.29 -57.81 -20.41
CA ARG A 899 43.69 -57.92 -19.96
C ARG A 899 44.39 -59.16 -20.56
N PRO A 900 45.31 -59.04 -21.55
CA PRO A 900 45.97 -60.15 -22.26
C PRO A 900 46.81 -61.09 -21.38
N TYR A 901 47.28 -60.63 -20.23
CA TYR A 901 48.21 -61.38 -19.36
C TYR A 901 47.55 -62.08 -18.17
N LYS A 902 46.25 -61.84 -17.92
CA LYS A 902 45.52 -62.46 -16.81
C LYS A 902 44.16 -62.94 -17.31
N VAL A 903 43.86 -64.20 -17.04
CA VAL A 903 42.52 -64.74 -17.29
C VAL A 903 41.53 -63.97 -16.41
N ALA A 904 40.48 -63.43 -17.02
CA ALA A 904 39.42 -62.71 -16.34
C ALA A 904 38.80 -63.59 -15.26
N LYS A 905 38.60 -63.03 -14.06
CA LYS A 905 38.04 -63.77 -12.94
C LYS A 905 36.53 -63.92 -13.09
N THR A 906 35.97 -64.98 -12.49
CA THR A 906 34.52 -65.11 -12.35
C THR A 906 34.00 -64.16 -11.28
N LEU A 907 32.68 -63.99 -11.18
CA LEU A 907 32.07 -63.18 -10.13
C LEU A 907 32.39 -63.74 -8.74
N SER A 908 32.35 -65.07 -8.56
CA SER A 908 32.62 -65.67 -7.25
C SER A 908 34.06 -65.43 -6.79
N GLU A 909 35.04 -65.58 -7.69
CA GLU A 909 36.44 -65.31 -7.39
C GLU A 909 36.68 -63.83 -7.07
N SER A 910 36.07 -62.93 -7.85
CA SER A 910 36.26 -61.49 -7.68
C SER A 910 35.66 -61.01 -6.35
N LEU A 911 34.41 -61.42 -6.05
CA LEU A 911 33.75 -61.09 -4.78
C LEU A 911 34.45 -61.75 -3.59
N GLN A 912 35.02 -62.94 -3.75
CA GLN A 912 35.81 -63.58 -2.71
C GLN A 912 37.07 -62.77 -2.38
N ILE A 913 37.76 -62.23 -3.38
CA ILE A 913 38.93 -61.35 -3.17
C ILE A 913 38.49 -60.07 -2.45
N LEU A 914 37.40 -59.43 -2.88
CA LEU A 914 36.85 -58.27 -2.17
C LEU A 914 36.50 -58.60 -0.72
N ALA A 915 35.90 -59.76 -0.45
CA ALA A 915 35.59 -60.21 0.91
C ALA A 915 36.84 -60.36 1.79
N PHE A 916 37.94 -60.90 1.25
CA PHE A 916 39.23 -60.94 1.96
C PHE A 916 39.79 -59.53 2.20
N MET A 917 39.70 -58.63 1.22
CA MET A 917 40.12 -57.24 1.38
C MET A 917 39.30 -56.49 2.43
N VAL A 918 38.01 -56.80 2.58
CA VAL A 918 37.18 -56.27 3.68
C VAL A 918 37.65 -56.83 5.03
N LYS A 919 37.92 -58.14 5.09
CA LYS A 919 38.42 -58.79 6.31
C LYS A 919 39.75 -58.20 6.79
N ASP A 920 40.62 -57.85 5.84
CA ASP A 920 41.91 -57.23 6.09
C ASP A 920 41.80 -55.70 6.28
N GLU A 921 40.58 -55.14 6.42
CA GLU A 921 40.30 -53.71 6.59
C GLU A 921 40.80 -52.80 5.44
N HIS A 922 41.06 -53.36 4.26
CA HIS A 922 41.41 -52.57 3.08
C HIS A 922 40.19 -51.92 2.41
N LEU A 923 39.03 -52.58 2.46
CA LEU A 923 37.77 -52.10 1.86
C LEU A 923 36.64 -52.03 2.89
N ASP A 924 35.64 -51.20 2.60
CA ASP A 924 34.51 -50.98 3.50
C ASP A 924 33.51 -52.14 3.51
N GLY A 925 33.31 -52.74 4.68
CA GLY A 925 32.41 -53.86 4.86
C GLY A 925 30.92 -53.52 4.70
N ALA A 926 30.47 -52.33 5.11
CA ALA A 926 29.07 -51.92 4.96
C ALA A 926 28.73 -51.69 3.49
N LEU A 927 29.62 -51.04 2.74
CA LEU A 927 29.47 -50.84 1.30
C LEU A 927 29.63 -52.16 0.52
N PHE A 928 30.53 -53.06 0.92
CA PHE A 928 30.63 -54.39 0.30
C PHE A 928 29.36 -55.21 0.51
N LYS A 929 28.82 -55.22 1.75
CA LYS A 929 27.53 -55.86 2.04
C LYS A 929 26.42 -55.29 1.17
N LEU A 930 26.31 -53.96 1.09
CA LEU A 930 25.35 -53.29 0.22
C LEU A 930 25.55 -53.66 -1.26
N PHE A 931 26.80 -53.73 -1.73
CA PHE A 931 27.13 -54.08 -3.11
C PHE A 931 26.61 -55.47 -3.48
N VAL A 932 26.72 -56.43 -2.55
CA VAL A 932 26.20 -57.79 -2.70
C VAL A 932 24.67 -57.84 -2.53
N ASP A 933 24.11 -57.24 -1.48
CA ASP A 933 22.67 -57.28 -1.15
C ASP A 933 21.82 -56.59 -2.24
N SER A 934 22.28 -55.44 -2.73
CA SER A 934 21.61 -54.70 -3.82
C SER A 934 21.75 -55.37 -5.19
N LYS A 935 22.64 -56.36 -5.32
CA LYS A 935 23.02 -57.00 -6.59
C LYS A 935 23.58 -56.03 -7.64
N ALA A 936 24.13 -54.89 -7.21
CA ALA A 936 24.78 -53.94 -8.11
C ALA A 936 25.90 -54.60 -8.95
N TYR A 937 26.66 -55.53 -8.35
CA TYR A 937 27.67 -56.33 -9.06
C TYR A 937 27.07 -57.14 -10.22
N LEU A 938 25.86 -57.67 -10.07
CA LEU A 938 25.19 -58.50 -11.06
C LEU A 938 24.57 -57.65 -12.18
N ASP A 939 24.04 -56.48 -11.85
CA ASP A 939 23.52 -55.53 -12.83
C ASP A 939 24.63 -55.01 -13.74
N TYR A 940 25.81 -54.73 -13.17
CA TYR A 940 27.02 -54.45 -13.93
C TYR A 940 27.45 -55.65 -14.79
N ALA A 941 27.54 -56.83 -14.18
CA ALA A 941 27.99 -58.05 -14.86
C ALA A 941 27.17 -58.38 -16.12
N LYS A 942 25.84 -58.23 -16.05
CA LYS A 942 24.94 -58.48 -17.19
C LYS A 942 25.16 -57.52 -18.37
N ARG A 943 25.70 -56.33 -18.14
CA ARG A 943 25.94 -55.33 -19.18
C ARG A 943 27.33 -55.48 -19.79
N HIS A 944 28.33 -55.80 -18.99
CA HIS A 944 29.74 -55.65 -19.36
C HIS A 944 30.56 -56.94 -19.37
N LEU A 945 30.16 -57.98 -18.63
CA LEU A 945 30.95 -59.21 -18.51
C LEU A 945 30.47 -60.29 -19.49
N LYS A 946 31.39 -61.20 -19.85
CA LYS A 946 31.06 -62.34 -20.70
C LYS A 946 30.19 -63.34 -19.92
N PRO A 947 29.26 -64.07 -20.58
CA PRO A 947 28.40 -65.03 -19.91
C PRO A 947 29.15 -66.10 -19.10
N GLU A 948 30.36 -66.49 -19.53
CA GLU A 948 31.16 -67.51 -18.83
C GLU A 948 31.73 -67.02 -17.48
N GLN A 949 31.78 -65.70 -17.25
CA GLN A 949 32.26 -65.12 -15.99
C GLN A 949 31.17 -65.03 -14.91
N ILE A 950 29.89 -65.22 -15.30
CA ILE A 950 28.73 -65.03 -14.41
C ILE A 950 28.35 -66.38 -13.80
N ASP A 951 29.02 -66.73 -12.70
CA ASP A 951 28.79 -67.94 -11.91
C ASP A 951 27.86 -67.67 -10.69
N PRO A 952 27.19 -68.70 -10.14
CA PRO A 952 26.26 -68.50 -9.01
C PRO A 952 27.00 -68.03 -7.75
N ILE A 953 26.44 -67.00 -7.10
CA ILE A 953 27.00 -66.39 -5.89
C ILE A 953 26.20 -66.82 -4.66
N ASN A 954 26.90 -67.16 -3.58
CA ASN A 954 26.33 -67.37 -2.24
C ASN A 954 26.70 -66.16 -1.33
N PRO A 955 25.78 -65.21 -1.12
CA PRO A 955 26.05 -64.03 -0.29
C PRO A 955 26.45 -64.35 1.15
N GLN A 956 25.83 -65.35 1.77
CA GLN A 956 26.10 -65.71 3.17
C GLN A 956 27.56 -66.14 3.37
N TRP A 957 28.07 -66.96 2.44
CA TRP A 957 29.46 -67.41 2.45
C TRP A 957 30.44 -66.24 2.26
N LEU A 958 30.11 -65.26 1.41
CA LEU A 958 30.94 -64.05 1.25
C LEU A 958 30.96 -63.21 2.53
N PHE A 959 29.83 -63.07 3.22
CA PHE A 959 29.76 -62.34 4.50
C PHE A 959 30.51 -63.04 5.63
N GLU A 960 30.52 -64.38 5.66
CA GLU A 960 31.36 -65.16 6.58
C GLU A 960 32.85 -64.91 6.33
N ILE A 961 33.29 -64.89 5.07
CA ILE A 961 34.69 -64.58 4.72
C ILE A 961 35.06 -63.16 5.13
N ALA A 962 34.18 -62.20 4.84
CA ALA A 962 34.38 -60.79 5.15
C ALA A 962 34.30 -60.46 6.65
N GLY A 963 33.91 -61.41 7.51
CA GLY A 963 33.71 -61.17 8.94
C GLY A 963 32.46 -60.34 9.26
N LEU A 964 31.46 -60.31 8.37
CA LEU A 964 30.24 -59.50 8.46
C LEU A 964 29.02 -60.29 8.96
N THR A 965 29.22 -61.38 9.69
CA THR A 965 28.10 -62.17 10.24
C THR A 965 27.63 -61.60 11.58
N ASP A 966 26.31 -61.47 11.73
CA ASP A 966 25.66 -61.12 12.99
C ASP A 966 25.94 -62.21 14.04
N THR A 967 27.04 -62.08 14.76
CA THR A 967 27.28 -62.84 15.99
C THR A 967 26.88 -61.96 17.16
N GLU A 968 25.63 -62.09 17.60
CA GLU A 968 25.29 -61.76 18.98
C GLU A 968 26.27 -62.53 19.89
N PRO A 969 26.94 -61.87 20.85
CA PRO A 969 27.71 -62.60 21.84
C PRO A 969 26.71 -63.33 22.74
N MET A 970 26.56 -64.64 22.53
CA MET A 970 25.95 -65.56 23.48
C MET A 970 26.76 -65.52 24.79
N ILE A 971 26.38 -64.62 25.70
CA ILE A 971 26.82 -64.65 27.09
C ILE A 971 25.93 -65.66 27.82
N SER A 972 26.55 -66.74 28.27
CA SER A 972 26.02 -67.73 29.21
C SER A 972 25.79 -67.16 30.61
#